data_AF-A0A814Q1R1-F1
#
_entry.id   AF-A0A814Q1R1-F1
#
_cell.length_a   1.000
_cell.length_b   1.000
_cell.length_c   1.000
_cell.angle_alpha   90.00
_cell.angle_beta   90.00
_cell.angle_gamma   90.00
#
_symmetry.space_group_name_H-M   'P 1'
#
loop_
_entity.id
_entity.type
_entity.pdbx_description
1 polymer ?
#
loop_
_entity_poly.entity_id
_entity_poly.type
_entity_poly.pdbx_seq_one_letter_code
_entity_poly.pdbx_strand_id
1 'polypeptide(L)'
;MPKRQTSKADNGRRKVSKGKRRKGGDFCSKVKSINNNKNNENEQNPSTWDLSRENSDEAMNEIERSQTLDICKKALKIFFFLLSFILVLSGSVFSQLSIMAVSSNIKTSSSKETRILWHMAALSMLLFPKILMIIKCINRTLKGIPRPSFKLFVIMMITELSGSAGMGLLIFQVLPHMPFILAPLIFLTLGWLPGLLRTIISNPTITNKGLYYLRLILTPLAVLLQITFPVFLYLITRNEDLRITQFYIFTALSIVLISFSWWPSFARVVTKPNKYSHEANDKPIENKHGQRPNNNHRTVQVEDEIYPNEHEFNTHNFKSDCSQSLLHFVKELEKCRYRLYIWISLMQMVVLTIIGLSSLPSDIRIKPQIYQQAFNLLLTFNNVKHYYWVLVSVVSGYLTYIVGRTVCKISMQTESFALPLNLTSVAILILLSVCEATSTNPCYAYIFDIQFDKFVANNVRRILPCVAYAVVLILCQIISGAHVFNPKQDQFSNADNLFITPMYDSGCIVQSLLFNRKDIDSLAEELHEMGQEDKTRANIPKIFFCATMWHETFSEMQQLFISIFRADREVIKSSIMYKNKTIPDPTEYDFEVHIMFDDAFTTRRNKTDPNKWERVVNSYVLDLIDAIKEAAKIVYRRKELLSPPSRVITPYGGQLIWATPGHKPIVVHLKDITKIRNKKRWSQVMYLNYLLQYKMELKMKPEKDKDIIDFSLPFLKRVDEKCLSKLQKTFILTLDGDIDFHPSAIQLLLNRLSKDKMTAATCARIIPKGS
;
A
#
# COMPACT_ATOMS: atom_id res chain seq x y z
N MET A 1 49.81 -22.10 60.86
CA MET A 1 50.62 -20.94 61.30
C MET A 1 50.14 -19.69 60.56
N PRO A 2 50.06 -18.52 61.19
CA PRO A 2 49.00 -18.12 62.15
C PRO A 2 48.41 -16.72 61.74
N LYS A 3 47.40 -16.08 62.37
CA LYS A 3 47.16 -15.81 63.80
C LYS A 3 45.68 -15.45 64.09
N ARG A 4 45.28 -15.88 65.29
CA ARG A 4 44.16 -15.43 66.15
C ARG A 4 44.29 -13.96 66.60
N GLN A 5 43.16 -13.35 66.98
CA GLN A 5 42.83 -12.81 68.33
C GLN A 5 41.44 -12.13 68.28
N THR A 6 40.37 -12.63 68.94
CA THR A 6 39.89 -12.33 70.33
C THR A 6 39.76 -10.82 70.63
N SER A 7 38.72 -10.22 71.22
CA SER A 7 37.58 -10.66 72.06
C SER A 7 36.78 -9.42 72.54
N LYS A 8 35.63 -9.66 73.19
CA LYS A 8 34.82 -8.81 74.12
C LYS A 8 33.74 -7.94 73.44
N ALA A 9 32.42 -8.15 73.63
CA ALA A 9 31.56 -8.36 74.81
C ALA A 9 31.35 -7.09 75.67
N ASP A 10 30.15 -6.49 75.57
CA ASP A 10 29.19 -6.23 76.68
C ASP A 10 28.01 -5.37 76.14
N ASN A 11 26.78 -5.89 76.10
CA ASN A 11 25.74 -5.84 77.15
C ASN A 11 25.30 -4.43 77.56
N GLY A 12 24.00 -4.13 77.39
CA GLY A 12 23.43 -2.97 78.10
C GLY A 12 22.07 -2.43 77.67
N ARG A 13 21.00 -3.19 77.90
CA ARG A 13 19.65 -2.75 78.36
C ARG A 13 19.03 -1.42 77.86
N ARG A 14 17.92 -1.61 77.13
CA ARG A 14 16.54 -1.07 77.38
C ARG A 14 16.36 0.07 78.41
N LYS A 15 15.64 1.11 77.98
CA LYS A 15 14.45 1.74 78.62
C LYS A 15 13.90 2.81 77.66
N VAL A 16 12.82 2.58 76.91
CA VAL A 16 11.39 2.83 77.27
C VAL A 16 11.20 4.12 78.09
N SER A 17 10.60 5.15 77.47
CA SER A 17 9.18 5.52 77.70
C SER A 17 8.91 7.02 77.51
N LYS A 18 7.70 7.28 76.96
CA LYS A 18 6.84 8.48 77.15
C LYS A 18 7.32 9.76 76.41
N GLY A 19 6.55 10.39 75.53
CA GLY A 19 5.11 10.43 75.32
C GLY A 19 4.50 11.72 75.89
N LYS A 20 4.04 12.63 75.02
CA LYS A 20 2.97 13.65 75.18
C LYS A 20 2.95 14.53 73.91
N ARG A 21 1.87 14.59 73.11
CA ARG A 21 0.65 15.45 73.24
C ARG A 21 1.04 16.93 73.41
N ARG A 22 0.54 17.93 72.67
CA ARG A 22 -0.71 18.07 71.87
C ARG A 22 -0.74 19.48 71.21
N LYS A 23 -1.62 19.64 70.20
CA LYS A 23 -2.22 20.89 69.65
C LYS A 23 -1.31 21.72 68.73
N GLY A 24 -1.75 22.28 67.60
CA GLY A 24 -3.07 22.47 67.01
C GLY A 24 -3.16 23.88 66.43
N GLY A 25 -3.71 24.06 65.23
CA GLY A 25 -4.24 25.36 64.75
C GLY A 25 -3.52 26.00 63.56
N ASP A 26 -4.07 25.72 62.37
CA ASP A 26 -4.57 26.66 61.37
C ASP A 26 -3.74 27.80 60.73
N PHE A 27 -3.85 27.79 59.40
CA PHE A 27 -4.26 28.89 58.51
C PHE A 27 -3.27 29.42 57.47
N CYS A 28 -3.78 29.38 56.25
CA CYS A 28 -3.28 29.76 54.95
C CYS A 28 -2.83 31.24 54.86
N SER A 29 -1.70 31.54 54.20
CA SER A 29 -1.69 32.21 52.88
C SER A 29 -0.37 32.95 52.55
N LYS A 30 -0.06 32.91 51.24
CA LYS A 30 0.60 33.92 50.39
C LYS A 30 2.12 34.20 50.50
N VAL A 31 2.79 33.72 49.44
CA VAL A 31 3.44 34.51 48.36
C VAL A 31 4.73 35.32 48.67
N LYS A 32 5.80 34.80 48.03
CA LYS A 32 6.95 35.43 47.35
C LYS A 32 8.10 36.07 48.13
N SER A 33 9.27 35.68 47.61
CA SER A 33 10.58 36.35 47.54
C SER A 33 11.35 36.49 48.84
N ILE A 34 12.55 35.89 48.88
CA ILE A 34 13.83 36.62 48.88
C ILE A 34 14.98 35.63 48.58
N ASN A 35 15.91 36.15 47.80
CA ASN A 35 17.11 35.54 47.25
C ASN A 35 18.20 35.24 48.30
N ASN A 36 19.12 34.36 47.89
CA ASN A 36 20.53 34.25 48.28
C ASN A 36 20.87 33.72 49.68
N ASN A 37 21.47 32.51 49.74
CA ASN A 37 22.91 32.40 50.04
C ASN A 37 23.45 30.96 49.89
N LYS A 38 24.58 30.89 49.18
CA LYS A 38 25.81 30.12 49.42
C LYS A 38 25.75 28.82 50.24
N ASN A 39 26.17 27.75 49.57
CA ASN A 39 27.04 26.65 50.03
C ASN A 39 27.28 26.54 51.55
N ASN A 40 26.77 25.48 52.17
CA ASN A 40 27.58 24.41 52.77
C ASN A 40 26.69 23.35 53.45
N GLU A 41 27.22 22.12 53.51
CA GLU A 41 26.86 21.02 54.43
C GLU A 41 25.57 20.21 54.15
N ASN A 42 25.74 19.13 53.38
CA ASN A 42 25.69 17.73 53.86
C ASN A 42 25.28 16.81 52.70
N GLU A 43 26.24 16.04 52.19
CA GLU A 43 25.96 14.80 51.45
C GLU A 43 25.29 13.81 52.41
N GLN A 44 23.96 13.88 52.48
CA GLN A 44 23.16 12.72 52.91
C GLN A 44 22.98 11.83 51.68
N ASN A 45 23.68 10.69 51.69
CA ASN A 45 23.36 9.55 50.84
C ASN A 45 21.84 9.31 50.86
N PRO A 46 21.14 9.35 49.72
CA PRO A 46 19.74 8.97 49.70
C PRO A 46 19.65 7.47 50.01
N SER A 47 18.92 7.14 51.06
CA SER A 47 18.67 5.76 51.47
C SER A 47 17.97 4.99 50.34
N THR A 48 18.58 3.86 49.95
CA THR A 48 18.28 2.98 48.82
C THR A 48 16.95 2.22 48.87
N TRP A 49 15.88 2.80 49.42
CA TRP A 49 14.55 2.14 49.48
C TRP A 49 13.41 2.95 48.83
N ASP A 50 13.68 4.17 48.34
CA ASP A 50 12.65 5.07 47.81
C ASP A 50 12.85 5.35 46.30
N LEU A 51 12.75 4.29 45.49
CA LEU A 51 12.92 4.28 44.03
C LEU A 51 11.63 4.63 43.24
N SER A 52 10.59 5.12 43.90
CA SER A 52 9.26 5.33 43.29
C SER A 52 8.83 6.80 43.18
N ARG A 53 9.76 7.75 43.28
CA ARG A 53 9.55 9.08 42.71
C ARG A 53 10.13 9.11 41.31
N GLU A 54 9.23 9.03 40.33
CA GLU A 54 9.52 9.38 38.94
C GLU A 54 10.05 10.83 38.94
N ASN A 55 11.36 10.99 38.80
CA ASN A 55 12.01 12.30 38.81
C ASN A 55 11.45 13.10 37.62
N SER A 56 10.92 14.30 37.90
CA SER A 56 10.42 15.20 36.84
C SER A 56 11.44 15.45 35.74
N ASP A 57 12.74 15.38 36.09
CA ASP A 57 13.84 15.58 35.18
C ASP A 57 14.07 14.37 34.25
N GLU A 58 13.83 13.14 34.71
CA GLU A 58 13.88 11.94 33.85
C GLU A 58 12.69 11.88 32.89
N ALA A 59 11.49 12.20 33.37
CA ALA A 59 10.31 12.31 32.53
C ALA A 59 10.46 13.44 31.49
N MET A 60 11.04 14.59 31.87
CA MET A 60 11.31 15.69 30.95
C MET A 60 12.39 15.30 29.92
N ASN A 61 13.46 14.62 30.34
CA ASN A 61 14.51 14.10 29.46
C ASN A 61 13.99 13.01 28.50
N GLU A 62 13.03 12.19 28.93
CA GLU A 62 12.39 11.17 28.08
C GLU A 62 11.40 11.80 27.08
N ILE A 63 10.67 12.84 27.49
CA ILE A 63 9.85 13.68 26.60
C ILE A 63 10.74 14.41 25.58
N GLU A 64 11.88 14.97 26.01
CA GLU A 64 12.82 15.67 25.13
C GLU A 64 13.54 14.70 24.17
N ARG A 65 13.90 13.50 24.63
CA ARG A 65 14.37 12.38 23.78
C ARG A 65 13.31 11.92 22.79
N SER A 66 12.05 11.81 23.22
CA SER A 66 10.92 11.48 22.34
C SER A 66 10.74 12.55 21.26
N GLN A 67 10.81 13.83 21.62
CA GLN A 67 10.68 14.95 20.68
C GLN A 67 11.86 15.02 19.69
N THR A 68 13.10 14.88 20.17
CA THR A 68 14.29 14.84 19.30
C THR A 68 14.26 13.63 18.38
N LEU A 69 13.82 12.46 18.84
CA LEU A 69 13.64 11.27 18.03
C LEU A 69 12.56 11.48 16.94
N ASP A 70 11.47 12.16 17.26
CA ASP A 70 10.42 12.46 16.28
C ASP A 70 10.84 13.55 15.27
N ILE A 71 11.65 14.53 15.70
CA ILE A 71 12.30 15.48 14.79
C ILE A 71 13.27 14.74 13.86
N CYS A 72 14.10 13.83 14.39
CA CYS A 72 15.02 13.02 13.60
C CYS A 72 14.28 12.14 12.59
N LYS A 73 13.16 11.50 12.98
CA LYS A 73 12.30 10.74 12.05
C LYS A 73 11.73 11.62 10.94
N LYS A 74 11.27 12.83 11.27
CA LYS A 74 10.74 13.78 10.26
C LYS A 74 11.85 14.24 9.31
N ALA A 75 13.02 14.60 9.85
CA ALA A 75 14.18 15.01 9.06
C ALA A 75 14.66 13.88 8.12
N LEU A 76 14.76 12.66 8.64
CA LEU A 76 15.12 11.46 7.87
C LEU A 76 14.09 11.17 6.77
N LYS A 77 12.79 11.35 7.06
CA LYS A 77 11.72 11.21 6.06
C LYS A 77 11.87 12.25 4.93
N ILE A 78 12.10 13.52 5.27
CA ILE A 78 12.34 14.60 4.29
C ILE A 78 13.60 14.32 3.47
N PHE A 79 14.68 13.87 4.11
CA PHE A 79 15.91 13.47 3.44
C PHE A 79 15.66 12.36 2.42
N PHE A 80 14.95 11.29 2.80
CA PHE A 80 14.61 10.22 1.86
C PHE A 80 13.68 10.68 0.72
N PHE A 81 12.75 11.60 0.98
CA PHE A 81 11.94 12.22 -0.07
C PHE A 81 12.81 12.97 -1.08
N LEU A 82 13.67 13.87 -0.61
CA LEU A 82 14.53 14.68 -1.48
C LEU A 82 15.53 13.80 -2.25
N LEU A 83 16.17 12.85 -1.57
CA LEU A 83 17.12 11.92 -2.19
C LEU A 83 16.44 11.11 -3.31
N SER A 84 15.28 10.51 -3.04
CA SER A 84 14.58 9.71 -4.04
C SER A 84 14.03 10.56 -5.20
N PHE A 85 13.55 11.78 -4.92
CA PHE A 85 13.14 12.74 -5.95
C PHE A 85 14.29 13.07 -6.90
N ILE A 86 15.46 13.43 -6.36
CA ILE A 86 16.65 13.79 -7.15
C ILE A 86 17.14 12.58 -7.96
N LEU A 87 17.19 11.39 -7.36
CA LEU A 87 17.63 10.18 -8.05
C LEU A 87 16.71 9.79 -9.21
N VAL A 88 15.40 9.88 -9.03
CA VAL A 88 14.43 9.58 -10.11
C VAL A 88 14.51 10.64 -11.21
N LEU A 89 14.56 11.93 -10.86
CA LEU A 89 14.61 13.03 -11.84
C LEU A 89 15.92 13.03 -12.64
N SER A 90 17.07 12.94 -11.96
CA SER A 90 18.36 12.93 -12.64
C SER A 90 18.52 11.67 -13.51
N GLY A 91 18.13 10.50 -12.98
CA GLY A 91 18.19 9.25 -13.73
C GLY A 91 17.32 9.26 -14.99
N SER A 92 16.09 9.79 -14.92
CA SER A 92 15.21 9.88 -16.08
C SER A 92 15.71 10.90 -17.11
N VAL A 93 16.24 12.05 -16.66
CA VAL A 93 16.83 13.07 -17.53
C VAL A 93 18.03 12.52 -18.29
N PHE A 94 19.00 11.90 -17.60
CA PHE A 94 20.19 11.34 -18.25
C PHE A 94 19.85 10.19 -19.20
N SER A 95 18.91 9.32 -18.81
CA SER A 95 18.50 8.19 -19.65
C SER A 95 17.84 8.68 -20.95
N GLN A 96 16.89 9.61 -20.87
CA GLN A 96 16.21 10.13 -22.05
C GLN A 96 17.13 11.01 -22.92
N LEU A 97 17.94 11.87 -22.31
CA LEU A 97 18.89 12.72 -23.02
C LEU A 97 19.94 11.89 -23.77
N SER A 98 20.45 10.81 -23.18
CA SER A 98 21.42 9.93 -23.83
C SER A 98 20.88 9.30 -25.11
N ILE A 99 19.63 8.83 -25.10
CA ILE A 99 18.99 8.23 -26.28
C ILE A 99 18.77 9.27 -27.37
N MET A 100 18.35 10.48 -26.99
CA MET A 100 18.23 11.60 -27.92
C MET A 100 19.59 11.97 -28.55
N ALA A 101 20.65 12.08 -27.74
CA ALA A 101 21.99 12.43 -28.20
C ALA A 101 22.56 11.40 -29.17
N VAL A 102 22.45 10.10 -28.83
CA VAL A 102 22.88 9.02 -29.72
C VAL A 102 22.09 9.02 -31.03
N SER A 103 20.77 9.21 -30.96
CA SER A 103 19.91 9.21 -32.15
C SER A 103 20.17 10.40 -33.06
N SER A 104 20.45 11.58 -32.51
CA SER A 104 20.80 12.76 -33.32
C SER A 104 22.12 12.57 -34.08
N ASN A 105 23.11 11.96 -33.41
CA ASN A 105 24.45 11.75 -33.97
C ASN A 105 24.54 10.70 -35.09
N ILE A 106 23.46 9.93 -35.30
CA ILE A 106 23.33 8.96 -36.40
C ILE A 106 23.44 9.63 -37.78
N LYS A 107 22.90 10.84 -37.96
CA LYS A 107 22.92 11.54 -39.26
C LYS A 107 24.03 12.57 -39.37
N THR A 108 24.32 13.29 -38.30
CA THR A 108 25.24 14.45 -38.29
C THR A 108 26.71 14.06 -38.45
N SER A 109 27.07 12.81 -38.12
CA SER A 109 28.45 12.33 -38.19
C SER A 109 28.98 12.27 -39.63
N SER A 110 30.15 12.86 -39.85
CA SER A 110 30.80 12.97 -41.18
C SER A 110 31.30 11.63 -41.74
N SER A 111 31.87 10.75 -40.91
CA SER A 111 32.38 9.45 -41.35
C SER A 111 31.28 8.39 -41.44
N LYS A 112 31.41 7.46 -42.40
CA LYS A 112 30.52 6.28 -42.52
C LYS A 112 30.68 5.34 -41.32
N GLU A 113 31.90 5.16 -40.83
CA GLU A 113 32.22 4.25 -39.71
C GLU A 113 31.61 4.74 -38.39
N THR A 114 31.73 6.04 -38.10
CA THR A 114 31.16 6.64 -36.88
C THR A 114 29.63 6.61 -36.89
N ARG A 115 29.00 6.74 -38.06
CA ARG A 115 27.54 6.55 -38.20
C ARG A 115 27.14 5.14 -37.83
N ILE A 116 27.83 4.11 -38.32
CA ILE A 116 27.55 2.71 -37.98
C ILE A 116 27.70 2.49 -36.47
N LEU A 117 28.75 3.06 -35.84
CA LEU A 117 28.95 2.98 -34.39
C LEU A 117 27.79 3.59 -33.59
N TRP A 118 27.27 4.76 -33.98
CA TRP A 118 26.09 5.36 -33.32
C TRP A 118 24.82 4.53 -33.50
N HIS A 119 24.60 3.92 -34.66
CA HIS A 119 23.47 3.00 -34.86
C HIS A 119 23.58 1.78 -33.95
N MET A 120 24.77 1.18 -33.85
CA MET A 120 25.00 0.02 -32.98
C MET A 120 24.88 0.40 -31.49
N ALA A 121 25.32 1.61 -31.10
CA ALA A 121 25.10 2.15 -29.77
C ALA A 121 23.60 2.28 -29.46
N ALA A 122 22.80 2.89 -30.35
CA ALA A 122 21.35 2.99 -30.19
C ALA A 122 20.67 1.63 -30.08
N LEU A 123 21.06 0.67 -30.93
CA LEU A 123 20.53 -0.70 -30.89
C LEU A 123 20.89 -1.38 -29.56
N SER A 124 22.13 -1.24 -29.08
CA SER A 124 22.57 -1.83 -27.82
C SER A 124 21.80 -1.29 -26.61
N MET A 125 21.49 0.01 -26.59
CA MET A 125 20.65 0.64 -25.56
C MET A 125 19.25 0.03 -25.52
N LEU A 126 18.66 -0.27 -26.67
CA LEU A 126 17.31 -0.86 -26.76
C LEU A 126 17.28 -2.35 -26.42
N LEU A 127 18.31 -3.11 -26.81
CA LEU A 127 18.38 -4.55 -26.56
C LEU A 127 18.69 -4.86 -25.08
N PHE A 128 19.49 -4.04 -24.40
CA PHE A 128 19.97 -4.35 -23.06
C PHE A 128 18.84 -4.57 -22.03
N PRO A 129 17.81 -3.70 -21.90
CA PRO A 129 16.71 -3.97 -20.97
C PRO A 129 15.87 -5.20 -21.34
N LYS A 130 15.79 -5.56 -22.63
CA LYS A 130 15.09 -6.78 -23.09
C LYS A 130 15.85 -8.03 -22.64
N ILE A 131 17.18 -8.01 -22.67
CA ILE A 131 18.02 -9.08 -22.10
C ILE A 131 17.80 -9.20 -20.59
N LEU A 132 17.84 -8.09 -19.85
CA LEU A 132 17.55 -8.10 -18.41
C LEU A 132 16.15 -8.62 -18.08
N MET A 133 15.17 -8.31 -18.92
CA MET A 133 13.80 -8.80 -18.80
C MET A 133 13.73 -10.32 -18.98
N ILE A 134 14.42 -10.89 -19.97
CA ILE A 134 14.53 -12.34 -20.17
C ILE A 134 15.18 -13.00 -18.94
N ILE A 135 16.32 -12.48 -18.46
CA ILE A 135 17.02 -13.02 -17.28
C ILE A 135 16.10 -13.02 -16.06
N LYS A 136 15.41 -11.89 -15.81
CA LYS A 136 14.47 -11.75 -14.69
C LYS A 136 13.29 -12.71 -14.80
N CYS A 137 12.75 -12.89 -16.01
CA CYS A 137 11.64 -13.79 -16.27
C CYS A 137 12.06 -15.25 -16.08
N ILE A 138 13.20 -15.69 -16.63
CA ILE A 138 13.74 -17.05 -16.45
C ILE A 138 13.90 -17.36 -14.95
N ASN A 139 14.53 -16.48 -14.18
CA ASN A 139 14.73 -16.68 -12.74
C ASN A 139 13.40 -16.81 -11.96
N ARG A 140 12.31 -16.23 -12.46
CA ARG A 140 10.97 -16.35 -11.84
C ARG A 140 10.20 -17.57 -12.35
N THR A 141 10.35 -17.95 -13.60
CA THR A 141 9.64 -19.11 -14.18
C THR A 141 10.14 -20.45 -13.67
N LEU A 142 11.42 -20.51 -13.23
CA LEU A 142 11.98 -21.65 -12.49
C LEU A 142 11.21 -21.96 -11.18
N LYS A 143 10.41 -21.02 -10.66
CA LYS A 143 9.59 -21.18 -9.45
C LYS A 143 8.18 -21.77 -9.69
N GLY A 144 7.89 -22.30 -10.87
CA GLY A 144 6.62 -22.99 -11.17
C GLY A 144 5.45 -22.05 -11.53
N ILE A 145 5.54 -21.37 -12.68
CA ILE A 145 4.51 -20.45 -13.19
C ILE A 145 3.60 -21.17 -14.21
N PRO A 146 2.27 -20.93 -14.27
CA PRO A 146 1.39 -21.57 -15.25
C PRO A 146 1.65 -21.12 -16.71
N ARG A 147 1.24 -21.93 -17.70
CA ARG A 147 1.33 -21.59 -19.14
C ARG A 147 0.21 -20.63 -19.55
N PRO A 148 0.45 -19.63 -20.43
CA PRO A 148 -0.60 -18.74 -20.92
C PRO A 148 -1.51 -19.44 -21.95
N SER A 149 -2.76 -18.99 -22.05
CA SER A 149 -3.66 -19.32 -23.16
C SER A 149 -3.10 -18.80 -24.48
N PHE A 150 -3.38 -19.53 -25.56
CA PHE A 150 -2.96 -19.16 -26.92
C PHE A 150 -3.50 -17.78 -27.33
N LYS A 151 -4.76 -17.47 -27.00
CA LYS A 151 -5.37 -16.16 -27.30
C LYS A 151 -4.65 -15.00 -26.61
N LEU A 152 -4.35 -15.18 -25.31
CA LEU A 152 -3.59 -14.21 -24.51
C LEU A 152 -2.19 -13.99 -25.09
N PHE A 153 -1.51 -15.07 -25.45
CA PHE A 153 -0.19 -15.02 -26.06
C PHE A 153 -0.17 -14.20 -27.35
N VAL A 154 -1.09 -14.45 -28.28
CA VAL A 154 -1.15 -13.77 -29.57
C VAL A 154 -1.45 -12.27 -29.42
N ILE A 155 -2.45 -11.90 -28.60
CA ILE A 155 -2.82 -10.48 -28.40
C ILE A 155 -1.66 -9.70 -27.76
N MET A 156 -1.03 -10.26 -26.73
CA MET A 156 0.10 -9.62 -26.08
C MET A 156 1.31 -9.55 -27.02
N MET A 157 1.57 -10.59 -27.81
CA MET A 157 2.65 -10.57 -28.79
C MET A 157 2.45 -9.47 -29.84
N ILE A 158 1.26 -9.34 -30.41
CA ILE A 158 0.98 -8.30 -31.41
C ILE A 158 1.15 -6.90 -30.81
N THR A 159 0.59 -6.64 -29.64
CA THR A 159 0.59 -5.31 -29.00
C THR A 159 1.95 -4.90 -28.43
N GLU A 160 2.78 -5.86 -28.03
CA GLU A 160 4.15 -5.60 -27.55
C GLU A 160 5.17 -5.49 -28.70
N LEU A 161 4.95 -6.21 -29.80
CA LEU A 161 5.77 -6.08 -31.01
C LEU A 161 5.46 -4.78 -31.76
N SER A 162 4.19 -4.37 -31.83
CA SER A 162 3.81 -3.08 -32.43
C SER A 162 4.50 -1.92 -31.71
N GLY A 163 4.48 -1.89 -30.37
CA GLY A 163 5.17 -0.83 -29.63
C GLY A 163 6.69 -0.86 -29.79
N SER A 164 7.31 -2.05 -29.82
CA SER A 164 8.75 -2.15 -30.10
C SER A 164 9.10 -1.71 -31.52
N ALA A 165 8.23 -1.98 -32.49
CA ALA A 165 8.39 -1.47 -33.85
C ALA A 165 8.28 0.06 -33.89
N GLY A 166 7.29 0.64 -33.21
CA GLY A 166 7.14 2.09 -33.05
C GLY A 166 8.36 2.74 -32.40
N MET A 167 8.93 2.10 -31.36
CA MET A 167 10.16 2.57 -30.72
C MET A 167 11.37 2.53 -31.64
N GLY A 168 11.51 1.48 -32.44
CA GLY A 168 12.57 1.39 -33.47
C GLY A 168 12.44 2.50 -34.52
N LEU A 169 11.23 2.74 -35.03
CA LEU A 169 10.97 3.85 -35.98
C LEU A 169 11.30 5.21 -35.35
N LEU A 170 10.91 5.42 -34.09
CA LEU A 170 11.18 6.67 -33.40
C LEU A 170 12.69 6.96 -33.31
N ILE A 171 13.48 5.97 -32.88
CA ILE A 171 14.91 6.15 -32.62
C ILE A 171 15.74 6.18 -33.90
N PHE A 172 15.44 5.34 -34.89
CA PHE A 172 16.26 5.23 -36.09
C PHE A 172 15.81 6.11 -37.26
N GLN A 173 14.54 6.56 -37.30
CA GLN A 173 14.01 7.31 -38.45
C GLN A 173 13.47 8.70 -38.07
N VAL A 174 12.92 8.88 -36.88
CA VAL A 174 12.33 10.16 -36.46
C VAL A 174 13.40 11.03 -35.77
N LEU A 175 13.94 10.59 -34.63
CA LEU A 175 14.91 11.39 -33.86
C LEU A 175 16.15 11.88 -34.64
N PRO A 176 16.76 11.11 -35.58
CA PRO A 176 17.91 11.59 -36.36
C PRO A 176 17.56 12.69 -37.38
N HIS A 177 16.28 12.96 -37.59
CA HIS A 177 15.77 13.98 -38.51
C HIS A 177 15.02 15.10 -37.80
N MET A 178 14.74 14.95 -36.51
CA MET A 178 14.11 15.95 -35.67
C MET A 178 15.14 16.97 -35.19
N PRO A 179 14.80 18.28 -35.16
CA PRO A 179 15.59 19.26 -34.43
C PRO A 179 15.73 18.85 -32.97
N PHE A 180 16.96 18.91 -32.46
CA PHE A 180 17.30 18.35 -31.15
C PHE A 180 16.47 18.94 -29.99
N ILE A 181 16.16 20.24 -30.06
CA ILE A 181 15.35 20.96 -29.05
C ILE A 181 13.87 20.50 -29.02
N LEU A 182 13.34 19.96 -30.12
CA LEU A 182 11.95 19.49 -30.22
C LEU A 182 11.78 18.03 -29.83
N ALA A 183 12.86 17.24 -29.79
CA ALA A 183 12.82 15.82 -29.46
C ALA A 183 12.17 15.49 -28.08
N PRO A 184 12.36 16.27 -27.00
CA PRO A 184 11.68 16.03 -25.72
C PRO A 184 10.15 16.07 -25.81
N LEU A 185 9.60 16.83 -26.77
CA LEU A 185 8.15 17.03 -26.92
C LEU A 185 7.45 15.78 -27.45
N ILE A 186 8.11 14.99 -28.31
CA ILE A 186 7.58 13.72 -28.81
C ILE A 186 7.23 12.78 -27.66
N PHE A 187 8.07 12.71 -26.64
CA PHE A 187 7.85 11.77 -25.54
C PHE A 187 6.57 12.09 -24.75
N LEU A 188 6.16 13.37 -24.72
CA LEU A 188 4.94 13.82 -24.05
C LEU A 188 3.65 13.44 -24.80
N THR A 189 3.74 13.02 -26.06
CA THR A 189 2.57 12.69 -26.91
C THR A 189 2.22 11.20 -26.90
N LEU A 190 3.10 10.35 -26.38
CA LEU A 190 2.96 8.89 -26.42
C LEU A 190 1.81 8.37 -25.54
N GLY A 191 1.29 9.17 -24.61
CA GLY A 191 0.26 8.80 -23.65
C GLY A 191 -1.20 8.82 -24.15
N TRP A 192 -1.43 8.88 -25.47
CA TRP A 192 -2.76 9.09 -26.04
C TRP A 192 -3.71 7.88 -25.82
N LEU A 193 -3.25 6.64 -25.99
CA LEU A 193 -4.10 5.45 -25.82
C LEU A 193 -4.45 5.21 -24.34
N PRO A 194 -3.51 5.28 -23.39
CA PRO A 194 -3.83 5.33 -21.96
C PRO A 194 -4.90 6.37 -21.59
N GLY A 195 -4.78 7.61 -22.09
CA GLY A 195 -5.76 8.67 -21.87
C GLY A 195 -7.15 8.34 -22.45
N LEU A 196 -7.17 7.80 -23.67
CA LEU A 196 -8.40 7.40 -24.35
C LEU A 196 -9.12 6.27 -23.57
N LEU A 197 -8.41 5.19 -23.24
CA LEU A 197 -8.94 4.07 -22.48
C LEU A 197 -9.49 4.53 -21.14
N ARG A 198 -8.75 5.40 -20.43
CA ARG A 198 -9.22 5.92 -19.15
C ARG A 198 -10.54 6.69 -19.25
N THR A 199 -10.77 7.43 -20.34
CA THR A 199 -12.03 8.15 -20.56
C THR A 199 -13.19 7.19 -20.82
N ILE A 200 -12.98 6.21 -21.70
CA ILE A 200 -14.01 5.23 -22.09
C ILE A 200 -14.47 4.41 -20.89
N ILE A 201 -13.58 4.20 -19.91
CA ILE A 201 -13.80 3.26 -18.81
C ILE A 201 -14.10 3.98 -17.48
N SER A 202 -14.04 5.31 -17.43
CA SER A 202 -14.40 6.06 -16.22
C SER A 202 -15.91 6.01 -16.01
N ASN A 203 -16.36 5.36 -14.92
CA ASN A 203 -17.75 5.47 -14.45
C ASN A 203 -17.92 6.67 -13.53
N PRO A 204 -19.13 7.28 -13.47
CA PRO A 204 -19.42 8.33 -12.51
C PRO A 204 -19.50 7.76 -11.09
N THR A 205 -18.47 7.97 -10.29
CA THR A 205 -18.54 7.74 -8.83
C THR A 205 -19.37 8.85 -8.18
N ILE A 206 -20.27 8.49 -7.25
CA ILE A 206 -21.29 9.37 -6.65
C ILE A 206 -20.69 10.56 -5.89
N THR A 207 -19.45 10.42 -5.39
CA THR A 207 -18.85 11.34 -4.42
C THR A 207 -18.26 12.64 -4.99
N ASN A 208 -17.96 12.72 -6.30
CA ASN A 208 -17.34 13.93 -6.90
C ASN A 208 -17.75 14.11 -8.38
N LYS A 209 -19.04 14.31 -8.65
CA LYS A 209 -19.59 14.49 -10.01
C LYS A 209 -18.85 15.58 -10.81
N GLY A 210 -18.48 16.71 -10.19
CA GLY A 210 -17.76 17.80 -10.86
C GLY A 210 -16.37 17.42 -11.37
N LEU A 211 -15.59 16.69 -10.56
CA LEU A 211 -14.26 16.22 -10.97
C LEU A 211 -14.35 15.14 -12.06
N TYR A 212 -15.41 14.34 -12.04
CA TYR A 212 -15.72 13.36 -13.08
C TYR A 212 -16.04 14.04 -14.43
N TYR A 213 -16.94 15.03 -14.46
CA TYR A 213 -17.26 15.76 -15.70
C TYR A 213 -16.04 16.51 -16.25
N LEU A 214 -15.23 17.10 -15.37
CA LEU A 214 -13.98 17.75 -15.76
C LEU A 214 -13.00 16.75 -16.40
N ARG A 215 -12.88 15.53 -15.87
CA ARG A 215 -12.07 14.46 -16.49
C ARG A 215 -12.64 13.98 -17.82
N LEU A 216 -13.96 13.85 -17.92
CA LEU A 216 -14.66 13.42 -19.14
C LEU A 216 -14.42 14.39 -20.31
N ILE A 217 -14.28 15.69 -20.03
CA ILE A 217 -14.02 16.72 -21.04
C ILE A 217 -12.51 16.89 -21.30
N LEU A 218 -11.70 17.01 -20.25
CA LEU A 218 -10.28 17.32 -20.39
C LEU A 218 -9.46 16.16 -20.97
N THR A 219 -9.86 14.91 -20.75
CA THR A 219 -9.06 13.76 -21.20
C THR A 219 -9.14 13.56 -22.72
N PRO A 220 -10.32 13.59 -23.38
CA PRO A 220 -10.40 13.62 -24.85
C PRO A 220 -9.66 14.81 -25.46
N LEU A 221 -9.78 16.00 -24.87
CA LEU A 221 -9.06 17.18 -25.32
C LEU A 221 -7.53 16.98 -25.25
N ALA A 222 -7.04 16.38 -24.17
CA ALA A 222 -5.63 16.02 -24.03
C ALA A 222 -5.16 15.02 -25.09
N VAL A 223 -5.98 14.00 -25.39
CA VAL A 223 -5.68 13.02 -26.44
C VAL A 223 -5.61 13.66 -27.83
N LEU A 224 -6.55 14.56 -28.15
CA LEU A 224 -6.54 15.31 -29.41
C LEU A 224 -5.29 16.18 -29.55
N LEU A 225 -4.90 16.86 -28.47
CA LEU A 225 -3.68 17.69 -28.44
C LEU A 225 -2.41 16.85 -28.59
N GLN A 226 -2.37 15.63 -28.07
CA GLN A 226 -1.23 14.72 -28.25
C GLN A 226 -1.11 14.19 -29.69
N ILE A 227 -2.23 13.79 -30.31
CA ILE A 227 -2.26 13.24 -31.68
C ILE A 227 -1.95 14.31 -32.74
N THR A 228 -2.25 15.59 -32.46
CA THR A 228 -1.99 16.70 -33.40
C THR A 228 -0.52 17.12 -33.49
N PHE A 229 0.38 16.52 -32.70
CA PHE A 229 1.80 16.85 -32.70
C PHE A 229 2.51 16.78 -34.07
N PRO A 230 2.30 15.77 -34.94
CA PRO A 230 2.93 15.74 -36.25
C PRO A 230 2.55 16.94 -37.14
N VAL A 231 1.31 17.44 -36.99
CA VAL A 231 0.83 18.63 -37.70
C VAL A 231 1.51 19.88 -37.15
N PHE A 232 1.62 19.99 -35.81
CA PHE A 232 2.37 21.08 -35.18
C PHE A 232 3.84 21.11 -35.62
N LEU A 233 4.48 19.95 -35.67
CA LEU A 233 5.84 19.79 -36.15
C LEU A 233 5.96 20.29 -37.60
N TYR A 234 5.07 19.84 -38.49
CA TYR A 234 5.02 20.28 -39.89
C TYR A 234 4.92 21.80 -40.03
N LEU A 235 4.08 22.47 -39.23
CA LEU A 235 3.92 23.93 -39.28
C LEU A 235 5.19 24.69 -38.88
N ILE A 236 5.98 24.15 -37.96
CA ILE A 236 7.21 24.79 -37.46
C ILE A 236 8.39 24.57 -38.40
N THR A 237 8.50 23.38 -39.00
CA THR A 237 9.64 22.99 -39.84
C THR A 237 9.40 23.18 -41.34
N ARG A 238 8.23 23.69 -41.76
CA ARG A 238 7.81 23.89 -43.17
C ARG A 238 8.83 24.63 -44.07
N ASN A 239 9.67 25.49 -43.52
CA ASN A 239 10.58 26.34 -44.29
C ASN A 239 11.97 25.72 -44.55
N GLU A 240 12.26 24.52 -44.06
CA GLU A 240 13.54 23.85 -44.30
C GLU A 240 13.34 22.68 -45.28
N ASP A 241 14.24 22.54 -46.27
CA ASP A 241 14.24 21.56 -47.38
C ASP A 241 14.39 20.08 -46.94
N LEU A 242 13.59 19.64 -45.98
CA LEU A 242 13.61 18.28 -45.43
C LEU A 242 12.55 17.44 -46.10
N ARG A 243 12.88 16.67 -47.17
CA ARG A 243 12.08 15.59 -47.79
C ARG A 243 10.77 15.26 -47.04
N ILE A 244 9.70 15.98 -47.41
CA ILE A 244 8.75 16.53 -46.44
C ILE A 244 7.70 15.52 -45.98
N THR A 245 7.32 14.47 -46.72
CA THR A 245 6.15 13.66 -46.30
C THR A 245 6.48 12.43 -45.45
N GLN A 246 7.56 11.71 -45.76
CA GLN A 246 7.89 10.43 -45.11
C GLN A 246 8.20 10.58 -43.61
N PHE A 247 8.90 11.67 -43.25
CA PHE A 247 9.27 11.96 -41.87
C PHE A 247 8.06 12.17 -40.94
N TYR A 248 7.06 12.96 -41.35
CA TYR A 248 5.86 13.16 -40.51
C TYR A 248 4.98 11.91 -40.47
N ILE A 249 4.94 11.10 -41.54
CA ILE A 249 4.25 9.81 -41.53
C ILE A 249 4.89 8.86 -40.52
N PHE A 250 6.23 8.71 -40.53
CA PHE A 250 6.91 7.88 -39.53
C PHE A 250 6.77 8.43 -38.12
N THR A 251 6.72 9.75 -37.95
CA THR A 251 6.45 10.39 -36.66
C THR A 251 5.05 10.00 -36.16
N ALA A 252 4.01 10.19 -36.97
CA ALA A 252 2.64 9.80 -36.61
C ALA A 252 2.51 8.30 -36.32
N LEU A 253 3.11 7.46 -37.17
CA LEU A 253 3.11 6.01 -37.03
C LEU A 253 3.80 5.57 -35.72
N SER A 254 4.93 6.17 -35.37
CA SER A 254 5.64 5.86 -34.13
C SER A 254 4.81 6.18 -32.87
N ILE A 255 4.16 7.35 -32.83
CA ILE A 255 3.32 7.78 -31.69
C ILE A 255 2.14 6.81 -31.49
N VAL A 256 1.50 6.39 -32.58
CA VAL A 256 0.38 5.44 -32.53
C VAL A 256 0.84 4.07 -32.04
N LEU A 257 1.92 3.54 -32.63
CA LEU A 257 2.40 2.19 -32.35
C LEU A 257 2.91 2.02 -30.91
N ILE A 258 3.68 2.98 -30.39
CA ILE A 258 4.28 2.90 -29.03
C ILE A 258 3.20 2.80 -27.95
N SER A 259 2.13 3.58 -28.09
CA SER A 259 1.08 3.67 -27.06
C SER A 259 0.33 2.36 -26.85
N PHE A 260 0.28 1.49 -27.87
CA PHE A 260 -0.36 0.19 -27.75
C PHE A 260 0.23 -0.66 -26.63
N SER A 261 1.54 -0.64 -26.36
CA SER A 261 2.11 -1.51 -25.33
C SER A 261 1.60 -1.26 -23.90
N TRP A 262 0.94 -0.14 -23.62
CA TRP A 262 0.45 0.20 -22.28
C TRP A 262 -1.05 -0.03 -22.07
N TRP A 263 -1.77 -0.52 -23.09
CA TRP A 263 -3.20 -0.82 -22.99
C TRP A 263 -3.59 -1.75 -21.81
N PRO A 264 -2.81 -2.80 -21.43
CA PRO A 264 -3.24 -3.73 -20.39
C PRO A 264 -3.35 -3.09 -19.01
N SER A 265 -2.65 -1.96 -18.78
CA SER A 265 -2.66 -1.21 -17.50
C SER A 265 -4.03 -0.65 -17.17
N PHE A 266 -4.84 -0.39 -18.20
CA PHE A 266 -6.15 0.25 -18.11
C PHE A 266 -7.31 -0.73 -18.33
N ALA A 267 -7.04 -1.95 -18.83
CA ALA A 267 -8.05 -2.97 -19.11
C ALA A 267 -8.79 -3.52 -17.87
N ARG A 268 -8.26 -3.35 -16.65
CA ARG A 268 -8.93 -3.86 -15.41
C ARG A 268 -10.17 -3.10 -15.02
N VAL A 269 -10.26 -1.84 -15.44
CA VAL A 269 -11.34 -0.94 -15.04
C VAL A 269 -12.66 -1.29 -15.73
N VAL A 270 -12.59 -2.08 -16.81
CA VAL A 270 -13.73 -2.37 -17.71
C VAL A 270 -14.79 -3.27 -17.08
N THR A 271 -14.51 -3.90 -15.93
CA THR A 271 -15.12 -5.19 -15.66
C THR A 271 -15.96 -5.26 -14.39
N LYS A 272 -17.25 -4.88 -14.50
CA LYS A 272 -18.28 -5.24 -13.51
C LYS A 272 -19.13 -6.42 -14.02
N PRO A 273 -19.45 -7.41 -13.18
CA PRO A 273 -20.67 -8.19 -13.34
C PRO A 273 -21.88 -7.37 -12.86
N ASN A 274 -22.90 -7.23 -13.71
CA ASN A 274 -24.21 -6.70 -13.31
C ASN A 274 -24.83 -7.66 -12.28
N LYS A 275 -25.26 -7.11 -11.14
CA LYS A 275 -25.83 -7.88 -10.02
C LYS A 275 -27.35 -8.11 -10.13
N TYR A 276 -27.99 -7.64 -11.20
CA TYR A 276 -29.47 -7.60 -11.31
C TYR A 276 -30.10 -8.82 -12.01
N SER A 277 -29.35 -9.83 -12.45
CA SER A 277 -29.90 -10.94 -13.24
C SER A 277 -30.14 -12.26 -12.48
N HIS A 278 -29.84 -12.35 -11.18
CA HIS A 278 -29.96 -13.62 -10.44
C HIS A 278 -31.02 -13.68 -9.33
N GLU A 279 -31.82 -12.64 -9.10
CA GLU A 279 -32.90 -12.69 -8.09
C GLU A 279 -34.30 -13.07 -8.63
N ALA A 280 -34.42 -13.41 -9.92
CA ALA A 280 -35.74 -13.71 -10.50
C ALA A 280 -36.18 -15.18 -10.44
N ASN A 281 -35.31 -16.16 -10.10
CA ASN A 281 -35.65 -17.58 -10.33
C ASN A 281 -35.62 -18.55 -9.13
N ASP A 282 -35.32 -18.10 -7.92
CA ASP A 282 -35.36 -19.00 -6.74
C ASP A 282 -36.44 -18.58 -5.74
N LYS A 283 -37.70 -18.86 -6.08
CA LYS A 283 -38.74 -19.11 -5.05
C LYS A 283 -38.91 -20.63 -4.91
N PRO A 284 -38.78 -21.19 -3.69
CA PRO A 284 -38.95 -22.62 -3.49
C PRO A 284 -40.43 -23.01 -3.70
N ILE A 285 -40.63 -24.07 -4.48
CA ILE A 285 -41.91 -24.74 -4.69
C ILE A 285 -42.31 -25.40 -3.35
N GLU A 286 -43.22 -24.76 -2.61
CA GLU A 286 -43.94 -25.43 -1.53
C GLU A 286 -45.00 -26.36 -2.12
N ASN A 287 -44.76 -27.66 -1.99
CA ASN A 287 -45.79 -28.68 -2.17
C ASN A 287 -46.83 -28.58 -1.03
N LYS A 288 -48.06 -28.17 -1.37
CA LYS A 288 -49.25 -28.48 -0.56
C LYS A 288 -50.29 -29.18 -1.42
N HIS A 289 -50.47 -30.46 -1.14
CA HIS A 289 -51.65 -31.23 -1.53
C HIS A 289 -52.92 -30.63 -0.92
N GLY A 290 -54.00 -30.63 -1.70
CA GLY A 290 -55.35 -30.88 -1.18
C GLY A 290 -56.36 -29.73 -1.24
N GLN A 291 -57.32 -29.90 -2.15
CA GLN A 291 -58.73 -29.49 -2.09
C GLN A 291 -59.18 -28.11 -2.64
N ARG A 292 -60.13 -28.21 -3.59
CA ARG A 292 -60.93 -27.21 -4.33
C ARG A 292 -62.10 -26.64 -3.47
N PRO A 293 -63.03 -25.82 -4.02
CA PRO A 293 -62.90 -24.50 -4.66
C PRO A 293 -63.98 -23.49 -4.12
N ASN A 294 -64.11 -22.35 -4.82
CA ASN A 294 -65.21 -21.35 -4.83
C ASN A 294 -65.20 -20.22 -3.79
N ASN A 295 -65.00 -18.98 -4.27
CA ASN A 295 -66.09 -18.00 -4.44
C ASN A 295 -65.59 -16.66 -5.03
N ASN A 296 -66.18 -16.27 -6.17
CA ASN A 296 -66.85 -14.99 -6.41
C ASN A 296 -66.36 -13.73 -5.67
N HIS A 297 -65.82 -12.73 -6.39
CA HIS A 297 -66.58 -11.53 -6.82
C HIS A 297 -65.73 -10.40 -7.44
N ARG A 298 -66.30 -9.87 -8.55
CA ARG A 298 -66.46 -8.46 -8.97
C ARG A 298 -65.25 -7.59 -9.34
N THR A 299 -65.03 -7.53 -10.66
CA THR A 299 -65.09 -6.32 -11.51
C THR A 299 -65.20 -4.94 -10.84
N VAL A 300 -64.25 -4.05 -11.16
CA VAL A 300 -64.51 -2.70 -11.71
C VAL A 300 -63.37 -2.36 -12.68
N GLN A 301 -63.73 -2.07 -13.93
CA GLN A 301 -62.90 -1.47 -14.98
C GLN A 301 -62.84 0.05 -14.80
N VAL A 302 -61.71 0.69 -15.16
CA VAL A 302 -61.69 1.95 -15.94
C VAL A 302 -60.40 1.99 -16.79
N GLU A 303 -60.62 1.78 -18.09
CA GLU A 303 -60.05 2.40 -19.31
C GLU A 303 -58.61 2.97 -19.35
N ASP A 304 -57.81 2.30 -20.19
CA ASP A 304 -57.16 2.78 -21.42
C ASP A 304 -56.43 4.13 -21.48
N GLU A 305 -55.12 4.05 -21.72
CA GLU A 305 -54.47 4.83 -22.79
C GLU A 305 -53.40 3.97 -23.50
N ILE A 306 -53.57 3.83 -24.81
CA ILE A 306 -52.73 3.13 -25.78
C ILE A 306 -51.71 4.12 -26.35
N TYR A 307 -50.43 3.75 -26.44
CA TYR A 307 -49.52 3.86 -27.61
C TYR A 307 -48.05 3.50 -27.25
N PRO A 308 -47.18 3.15 -28.21
CA PRO A 308 -46.42 1.90 -28.19
C PRO A 308 -44.94 2.13 -27.84
N ASN A 309 -44.36 1.25 -27.01
CA ASN A 309 -42.91 1.26 -26.84
C ASN A 309 -42.23 0.31 -27.83
N GLU A 310 -41.44 0.97 -28.67
CA GLU A 310 -40.48 0.48 -29.63
C GLU A 310 -39.54 -0.58 -29.05
N HIS A 311 -39.04 -1.41 -29.95
CA HIS A 311 -37.98 -2.38 -29.75
C HIS A 311 -36.74 -1.78 -29.04
N GLU A 312 -36.64 -1.94 -27.72
CA GLU A 312 -35.37 -1.83 -27.00
C GLU A 312 -34.54 -3.11 -27.24
N PHE A 313 -33.84 -3.09 -28.36
CA PHE A 313 -32.91 -4.11 -28.82
C PHE A 313 -31.72 -4.23 -27.83
N ASN A 314 -31.63 -5.37 -27.12
CA ASN A 314 -30.44 -6.19 -26.79
C ASN A 314 -29.03 -5.57 -26.53
N THR A 315 -28.88 -4.27 -26.28
CA THR A 315 -27.55 -3.62 -26.11
C THR A 315 -26.95 -3.80 -24.71
N HIS A 316 -27.76 -4.10 -23.70
CA HIS A 316 -27.30 -4.26 -22.32
C HIS A 316 -26.62 -5.61 -22.00
N ASN A 317 -27.00 -6.70 -22.69
CA ASN A 317 -26.40 -8.01 -22.45
C ASN A 317 -24.98 -8.13 -23.04
N PHE A 318 -24.73 -7.56 -24.22
CA PHE A 318 -23.43 -7.64 -24.92
C PHE A 318 -22.28 -6.92 -24.19
N LYS A 319 -22.59 -5.82 -23.49
CA LYS A 319 -21.58 -5.04 -22.74
C LYS A 319 -21.10 -5.77 -21.47
N SER A 320 -21.92 -6.66 -20.91
CA SER A 320 -21.61 -7.43 -19.70
C SER A 320 -20.66 -8.61 -19.97
N ASP A 321 -20.82 -9.31 -21.08
CA ASP A 321 -19.98 -10.46 -21.47
C ASP A 321 -18.57 -10.04 -21.87
N CYS A 322 -18.45 -8.93 -22.64
CA CYS A 322 -17.15 -8.37 -23.02
C CYS A 322 -16.33 -7.94 -21.79
N SER A 323 -16.98 -7.30 -20.83
CA SER A 323 -16.42 -6.92 -19.52
C SER A 323 -15.87 -8.13 -18.76
N GLN A 324 -16.64 -9.20 -18.59
CA GLN A 324 -16.16 -10.39 -17.86
C GLN A 324 -15.01 -11.10 -18.56
N SER A 325 -15.06 -11.18 -19.91
CA SER A 325 -13.98 -11.79 -20.70
C SER A 325 -12.65 -11.05 -20.56
N LEU A 326 -12.68 -9.71 -20.49
CA LEU A 326 -11.50 -8.88 -20.30
C LEU A 326 -10.91 -9.01 -18.88
N LEU A 327 -11.76 -9.20 -17.86
CA LEU A 327 -11.28 -9.41 -16.48
C LEU A 327 -10.55 -10.73 -16.36
N HIS A 328 -11.14 -11.77 -16.95
CA HIS A 328 -10.52 -13.08 -17.02
C HIS A 328 -9.17 -12.98 -17.74
N PHE A 329 -9.13 -12.28 -18.88
CA PHE A 329 -7.90 -12.02 -19.64
C PHE A 329 -6.80 -11.36 -18.78
N VAL A 330 -7.12 -10.27 -18.07
CA VAL A 330 -6.11 -9.58 -17.25
C VAL A 330 -5.65 -10.40 -16.05
N LYS A 331 -6.56 -11.13 -15.38
CA LYS A 331 -6.20 -12.05 -14.30
C LYS A 331 -5.30 -13.18 -14.78
N GLU A 332 -5.56 -13.69 -15.98
CA GLU A 332 -4.72 -14.71 -16.62
C GLU A 332 -3.33 -14.16 -16.96
N LEU A 333 -3.27 -12.93 -17.51
CA LEU A 333 -2.02 -12.22 -17.77
C LEU A 333 -1.16 -12.12 -16.50
N GLU A 334 -1.73 -11.74 -15.36
CA GLU A 334 -0.97 -11.63 -14.11
C GLU A 334 -0.31 -12.93 -13.66
N LYS A 335 -1.04 -14.04 -13.80
CA LYS A 335 -0.56 -15.36 -13.39
C LYS A 335 0.56 -15.85 -14.30
N CYS A 336 0.46 -15.59 -15.61
CA CYS A 336 1.35 -16.21 -16.62
C CYS A 336 2.42 -15.25 -17.17
N ARG A 337 2.40 -13.96 -16.84
CA ARG A 337 3.22 -12.91 -17.49
C ARG A 337 4.71 -13.23 -17.61
N TYR A 338 5.34 -13.79 -16.59
CA TYR A 338 6.78 -14.03 -16.63
C TYR A 338 7.16 -15.09 -17.69
N ARG A 339 6.31 -16.10 -17.95
CA ARG A 339 6.53 -17.04 -19.04
C ARG A 339 6.28 -16.41 -20.41
N LEU A 340 5.22 -15.61 -20.52
CA LEU A 340 4.83 -14.92 -21.74
C LEU A 340 5.90 -13.94 -22.20
N TYR A 341 6.46 -13.15 -21.28
CA TYR A 341 7.46 -12.13 -21.59
C TYR A 341 8.84 -12.69 -21.98
N ILE A 342 9.15 -13.97 -21.74
CA ILE A 342 10.37 -14.59 -22.29
C ILE A 342 10.32 -14.58 -23.83
N TRP A 343 9.23 -15.10 -24.38
CA TRP A 343 9.02 -15.20 -25.82
C TRP A 343 8.80 -13.83 -26.46
N ILE A 344 8.02 -12.97 -25.81
CA ILE A 344 7.79 -11.60 -26.31
C ILE A 344 9.10 -10.83 -26.37
N SER A 345 9.93 -10.85 -25.33
CA SER A 345 11.20 -10.13 -25.35
C SER A 345 12.17 -10.66 -26.41
N LEU A 346 12.20 -11.97 -26.66
CA LEU A 346 12.97 -12.54 -27.77
C LEU A 346 12.53 -11.98 -29.13
N MET A 347 11.21 -11.95 -29.38
CA MET A 347 10.67 -11.41 -30.64
C MET A 347 10.84 -9.89 -30.74
N GLN A 348 10.74 -9.15 -29.64
CA GLN A 348 11.02 -7.71 -29.60
C GLN A 348 12.46 -7.41 -30.02
N MET A 349 13.44 -8.21 -29.57
CA MET A 349 14.84 -8.05 -29.99
C MET A 349 15.00 -8.30 -31.49
N VAL A 350 14.32 -9.30 -32.05
CA VAL A 350 14.34 -9.57 -33.50
C VAL A 350 13.77 -8.39 -34.28
N VAL A 351 12.60 -7.88 -33.90
CA VAL A 351 11.96 -6.73 -34.55
C VAL A 351 12.82 -5.47 -34.48
N LEU A 352 13.37 -5.15 -33.31
CA LEU A 352 14.25 -3.99 -33.12
C LEU A 352 15.52 -4.10 -33.98
N THR A 353 16.08 -5.30 -34.10
CA THR A 353 17.27 -5.54 -34.95
C THR A 353 16.92 -5.39 -36.43
N ILE A 354 15.79 -5.93 -36.89
CA ILE A 354 15.34 -5.80 -38.29
C ILE A 354 15.12 -4.32 -38.65
N ILE A 355 14.46 -3.56 -37.79
CA ILE A 355 14.20 -2.12 -38.03
C ILE A 355 15.48 -1.30 -37.97
N GLY A 356 16.38 -1.61 -37.02
CA GLY A 356 17.69 -0.96 -36.93
C GLY A 356 18.53 -1.19 -38.19
N LEU A 357 18.55 -2.43 -38.71
CA LEU A 357 19.27 -2.79 -39.93
C LEU A 357 18.63 -2.18 -41.19
N SER A 358 17.30 -2.12 -41.26
CA SER A 358 16.59 -1.57 -42.43
C SER A 358 16.73 -0.04 -42.55
N SER A 359 16.96 0.64 -41.42
CA SER A 359 17.13 2.10 -41.35
C SER A 359 18.52 2.58 -41.76
N LEU A 360 19.46 1.67 -42.06
CA LEU A 360 20.80 2.05 -42.53
C LEU A 360 20.76 2.64 -43.95
N PRO A 361 21.66 3.61 -44.25
CA PRO A 361 21.79 4.20 -45.57
C PRO A 361 21.99 3.13 -46.66
N SER A 362 21.36 3.34 -47.82
CA SER A 362 21.47 2.45 -48.99
C SER A 362 22.91 2.15 -49.39
N ASP A 363 23.84 3.08 -49.15
CA ASP A 363 25.26 2.99 -49.53
C ASP A 363 26.08 2.02 -48.66
N ILE A 364 25.51 1.51 -47.55
CA ILE A 364 26.17 0.66 -46.55
C ILE A 364 25.53 -0.75 -46.51
N ARG A 365 24.47 -0.96 -47.29
CA ARG A 365 23.77 -2.25 -47.34
C ARG A 365 24.73 -3.29 -47.92
N ILE A 366 24.98 -4.34 -47.13
CA ILE A 366 25.47 -5.66 -47.56
C ILE A 366 27.00 -5.85 -47.51
N LYS A 367 27.60 -5.88 -46.31
CA LYS A 367 28.62 -6.91 -45.95
C LYS A 367 28.50 -7.30 -44.47
N PRO A 368 28.14 -8.55 -44.11
CA PRO A 368 28.02 -8.98 -42.71
C PRO A 368 29.34 -8.85 -41.91
N GLN A 369 30.48 -8.90 -42.60
CA GLN A 369 31.82 -8.68 -42.03
C GLN A 369 31.98 -7.29 -41.39
N ILE A 370 31.33 -6.25 -41.93
CA ILE A 370 31.40 -4.88 -41.40
C ILE A 370 30.68 -4.77 -40.06
N TYR A 371 29.60 -5.54 -39.84
CA TYR A 371 28.89 -5.56 -38.55
C TYR A 371 29.68 -6.29 -37.48
N GLN A 372 30.33 -7.40 -37.84
CA GLN A 372 31.20 -8.11 -36.91
C GLN A 372 32.42 -7.25 -36.55
N GLN A 373 32.99 -6.53 -37.53
CA GLN A 373 34.03 -5.54 -37.28
C GLN A 373 33.53 -4.36 -36.45
N ALA A 374 32.36 -3.78 -36.73
CA ALA A 374 31.79 -2.67 -35.97
C ALA A 374 31.38 -3.06 -34.55
N PHE A 375 30.89 -4.27 -34.34
CA PHE A 375 30.59 -4.82 -33.01
C PHE A 375 31.87 -5.07 -32.22
N ASN A 376 32.89 -5.65 -32.85
CA ASN A 376 34.22 -5.79 -32.24
C ASN A 376 34.87 -4.42 -31.97
N LEU A 377 34.60 -3.41 -32.82
CA LEU A 377 35.08 -2.03 -32.71
C LEU A 377 34.35 -1.24 -31.60
N LEU A 378 33.07 -1.55 -31.35
CA LEU A 378 32.30 -1.03 -30.21
C LEU A 378 32.81 -1.61 -28.88
N LEU A 379 33.28 -2.86 -28.91
CA LEU A 379 33.85 -3.56 -27.75
C LEU A 379 35.33 -3.20 -27.48
N THR A 380 36.01 -2.53 -28.39
CA THR A 380 37.41 -2.10 -28.20
C THR A 380 37.46 -0.72 -27.52
N PHE A 381 38.27 -0.62 -26.46
CA PHE A 381 38.39 0.56 -25.58
C PHE A 381 38.82 1.87 -26.26
N ASN A 382 39.22 1.87 -27.54
CA ASN A 382 39.64 3.08 -28.25
C ASN A 382 38.50 4.04 -28.61
N ASN A 383 37.23 3.59 -28.55
CA ASN A 383 36.04 4.41 -28.87
C ASN A 383 35.21 4.78 -27.62
N VAL A 384 35.88 5.37 -26.62
CA VAL A 384 35.31 5.69 -25.30
C VAL A 384 33.97 6.45 -25.38
N LYS A 385 33.79 7.33 -26.38
CA LYS A 385 32.61 8.17 -26.55
C LYS A 385 31.30 7.38 -26.75
N HIS A 386 31.28 6.41 -27.66
CA HIS A 386 30.06 5.65 -27.97
C HIS A 386 29.66 4.74 -26.81
N TYR A 387 30.64 4.09 -26.19
CA TYR A 387 30.44 3.24 -25.02
C TYR A 387 29.93 4.03 -23.81
N TYR A 388 30.48 5.23 -23.57
CA TYR A 388 30.05 6.11 -22.48
C TYR A 388 28.55 6.41 -22.55
N TRP A 389 28.01 6.78 -23.72
CA TRP A 389 26.58 7.06 -23.85
C TRP A 389 25.71 5.84 -23.58
N VAL A 390 26.11 4.66 -24.07
CA VAL A 390 25.41 3.38 -23.81
C VAL A 390 25.38 3.11 -22.30
N LEU A 391 26.53 3.24 -21.63
CA LEU A 391 26.64 3.02 -20.20
C LEU A 391 25.77 4.00 -19.40
N VAL A 392 25.82 5.30 -19.73
CA VAL A 392 24.99 6.33 -19.08
C VAL A 392 23.51 6.00 -19.25
N SER A 393 23.06 5.67 -20.45
CA SER A 393 21.64 5.34 -20.72
C SER A 393 21.16 4.14 -19.90
N VAL A 394 21.96 3.07 -19.92
CA VAL A 394 21.64 1.80 -19.25
C VAL A 394 21.63 1.95 -17.73
N VAL A 395 22.68 2.56 -17.15
CA VAL A 395 22.83 2.71 -15.70
C VAL A 395 21.77 3.66 -15.16
N SER A 396 21.59 4.82 -15.79
CA SER A 396 20.59 5.81 -15.35
C SER A 396 19.15 5.28 -15.48
N GLY A 397 18.83 4.59 -16.59
CA GLY A 397 17.53 3.96 -16.78
C GLY A 397 17.24 2.86 -15.75
N TYR A 398 18.23 1.99 -15.48
CA TYR A 398 18.10 0.93 -14.49
C TYR A 398 17.97 1.47 -13.06
N LEU A 399 18.74 2.51 -12.70
CA LEU A 399 18.65 3.18 -11.41
C LEU A 399 17.27 3.82 -11.21
N THR A 400 16.77 4.56 -12.21
CA THR A 400 15.43 5.16 -12.19
C THR A 400 14.34 4.10 -11.99
N TYR A 401 14.47 2.97 -12.67
CA TYR A 401 13.56 1.84 -12.52
C TYR A 401 13.57 1.24 -11.11
N ILE A 402 14.75 1.00 -10.53
CA ILE A 402 14.85 0.46 -9.15
C ILE A 402 14.27 1.45 -8.15
N VAL A 403 14.75 2.69 -8.16
CA VAL A 403 14.35 3.71 -7.20
C VAL A 403 12.86 3.99 -7.33
N GLY A 404 12.35 4.16 -8.55
CA GLY A 404 10.93 4.38 -8.80
C GLY A 404 10.05 3.26 -8.24
N ARG A 405 10.42 1.99 -8.42
CA ARG A 405 9.67 0.87 -7.82
C ARG A 405 9.76 0.85 -6.30
N THR A 406 10.91 1.19 -5.71
CA THR A 406 11.04 1.26 -4.24
C THR A 406 10.20 2.37 -3.63
N VAL A 407 10.16 3.54 -4.26
CA VAL A 407 9.32 4.69 -3.85
C VAL A 407 7.84 4.31 -3.88
N CYS A 408 7.39 3.61 -4.93
CA CYS A 408 6.02 3.10 -5.00
C CYS A 408 5.72 2.08 -3.88
N LYS A 409 6.66 1.21 -3.49
CA LYS A 409 6.44 0.26 -2.37
C LYS A 409 6.26 0.96 -1.02
N ILE A 410 6.96 2.08 -0.80
CA ILE A 410 6.97 2.83 0.46
C ILE A 410 5.81 3.86 0.49
N SER A 411 4.96 3.90 -0.55
CA SER A 411 3.84 4.83 -0.67
C SER A 411 4.25 6.32 -0.73
N MET A 412 5.43 6.62 -1.29
CA MET A 412 5.96 7.99 -1.49
C MET A 412 5.84 8.44 -2.96
N GLN A 413 4.86 7.89 -3.69
CA GLN A 413 4.82 7.98 -5.14
C GLN A 413 4.40 9.34 -5.70
N THR A 414 3.55 10.09 -5.01
CA THR A 414 3.03 11.34 -5.56
C THR A 414 4.16 12.34 -5.65
N GLU A 415 4.95 12.43 -4.59
CA GLU A 415 6.06 13.35 -4.45
C GLU A 415 7.29 12.88 -5.23
N SER A 416 7.71 11.62 -5.07
CA SER A 416 9.02 11.16 -5.53
C SER A 416 9.01 10.24 -6.75
N PHE A 417 7.83 9.96 -7.32
CA PHE A 417 7.68 9.18 -8.55
C PHE A 417 6.90 9.95 -9.63
N ALA A 418 5.68 10.40 -9.34
CA ALA A 418 4.81 11.05 -10.32
C ALA A 418 5.34 12.43 -10.74
N LEU A 419 5.71 13.29 -9.78
CA LEU A 419 6.24 14.62 -10.06
C LEU A 419 7.57 14.58 -10.86
N PRO A 420 8.65 13.89 -10.42
CA PRO A 420 9.93 13.92 -11.13
C PRO A 420 9.83 13.35 -12.55
N LEU A 421 9.02 12.31 -12.77
CA LEU A 421 8.79 11.75 -14.10
C LEU A 421 8.11 12.74 -15.05
N ASN A 422 7.10 13.49 -14.58
CA ASN A 422 6.46 14.52 -15.42
C ASN A 422 7.33 15.77 -15.63
N LEU A 423 8.26 16.07 -14.72
CA LEU A 423 9.22 17.18 -14.85
C LEU A 423 10.42 16.85 -15.75
N THR A 424 10.60 15.60 -16.17
CA THR A 424 11.80 15.16 -16.92
C THR A 424 11.98 15.91 -18.24
N SER A 425 10.94 15.99 -19.08
CA SER A 425 11.02 16.70 -20.37
C SER A 425 11.26 18.21 -20.18
N VAL A 426 10.74 18.82 -19.11
CA VAL A 426 10.99 20.23 -18.77
C VAL A 426 12.45 20.43 -18.37
N ALA A 427 12.97 19.56 -17.50
CA ALA A 427 14.36 19.63 -17.06
C ALA A 427 15.32 19.47 -18.24
N ILE A 428 15.01 18.59 -19.19
CA ILE A 428 15.77 18.46 -20.45
C ILE A 428 15.69 19.76 -21.25
N LEU A 429 14.51 20.34 -21.49
CA LEU A 429 14.37 21.59 -22.24
C LEU A 429 15.17 22.74 -21.61
N ILE A 430 15.09 22.90 -20.27
CA ILE A 430 15.87 23.91 -19.54
C ILE A 430 17.37 23.67 -19.73
N LEU A 431 17.82 22.41 -19.57
CA LEU A 431 19.23 22.06 -19.74
C LEU A 431 19.71 22.39 -21.16
N LEU A 432 18.91 22.09 -22.18
CA LEU A 432 19.25 22.40 -23.57
C LEU A 432 19.30 23.90 -23.84
N SER A 433 18.34 24.67 -23.31
CA SER A 433 18.36 26.13 -23.42
C SER A 433 19.57 26.76 -22.72
N VAL A 434 19.98 26.24 -21.57
CA VAL A 434 21.18 26.71 -20.85
C VAL A 434 22.46 26.34 -21.63
N CYS A 435 22.57 25.11 -22.13
CA CYS A 435 23.70 24.68 -22.95
C CYS A 435 23.84 25.54 -24.23
N GLU A 436 22.71 25.92 -24.83
CA GLU A 436 22.70 26.80 -25.98
C GLU A 436 23.12 28.24 -25.64
N ALA A 437 22.59 28.82 -24.57
CA ALA A 437 22.98 30.15 -24.10
C ALA A 437 24.46 30.24 -23.73
N THR A 438 25.07 29.10 -23.36
CA THR A 438 26.47 28.99 -22.97
C THR A 438 27.38 28.42 -24.07
N SER A 439 26.86 28.26 -25.30
CA SER A 439 27.55 27.66 -26.46
C SER A 439 28.85 28.35 -26.89
N THR A 440 29.14 29.55 -26.37
CA THR A 440 30.43 30.23 -26.51
C THR A 440 31.56 29.57 -25.70
N ASN A 441 31.24 28.71 -24.73
CA ASN A 441 32.22 28.01 -23.90
C ASN A 441 32.54 26.60 -24.43
N PRO A 442 33.80 26.30 -24.78
CA PRO A 442 34.18 25.01 -25.39
C PRO A 442 33.96 23.79 -24.47
N CYS A 443 33.95 23.96 -23.15
CA CYS A 443 33.70 22.87 -22.20
C CYS A 443 32.28 22.29 -22.28
N TYR A 444 31.26 23.11 -22.55
CA TYR A 444 29.86 22.65 -22.62
C TYR A 444 29.55 21.94 -23.94
N ALA A 445 30.20 22.35 -25.04
CA ALA A 445 30.13 21.66 -26.32
C ALA A 445 30.77 20.26 -26.27
N TYR A 446 31.83 20.07 -25.46
CA TYR A 446 32.56 18.81 -25.34
C TYR A 446 31.86 17.76 -24.47
N ILE A 447 31.15 18.16 -23.41
CA ILE A 447 30.47 17.23 -22.48
C ILE A 447 29.28 16.53 -23.16
N PHE A 448 28.58 17.23 -24.04
CA PHE A 448 27.37 16.70 -24.67
C PHE A 448 27.57 16.21 -26.12
N ASP A 449 28.61 16.67 -26.84
CA ASP A 449 28.81 16.32 -28.28
C ASP A 449 27.51 16.47 -29.09
N ILE A 450 26.68 17.47 -28.71
CA ILE A 450 25.42 17.82 -29.34
C ILE A 450 25.73 18.94 -30.31
N GLN A 451 25.64 18.67 -31.60
CA GLN A 451 25.56 19.74 -32.59
C GLN A 451 24.17 20.37 -32.47
N PHE A 452 24.11 21.55 -31.85
CA PHE A 452 22.91 22.38 -31.91
C PHE A 452 22.72 22.80 -33.37
N ASP A 453 21.67 22.30 -34.01
CA ASP A 453 21.23 22.82 -35.30
C ASP A 453 21.00 24.34 -35.17
N LYS A 454 21.24 25.09 -36.24
CA LYS A 454 20.97 26.54 -36.35
C LYS A 454 19.48 26.91 -36.19
N PHE A 455 18.64 25.99 -35.72
CA PHE A 455 17.20 26.11 -35.55
C PHE A 455 16.81 27.29 -34.64
N VAL A 456 17.55 27.49 -33.55
CA VAL A 456 17.27 28.55 -32.56
C VAL A 456 17.98 29.86 -32.90
N ALA A 457 19.20 29.80 -33.44
CA ALA A 457 20.02 30.96 -33.76
C ALA A 457 19.36 32.00 -34.70
N ASN A 458 18.35 31.59 -35.48
CA ASN A 458 17.70 32.46 -36.47
C ASN A 458 16.24 32.85 -36.15
N ASN A 459 15.57 32.34 -35.10
CA ASN A 459 14.11 32.54 -34.96
C ASN A 459 13.54 32.51 -33.53
N VAL A 460 13.74 33.57 -32.74
CA VAL A 460 13.06 33.79 -31.43
C VAL A 460 11.52 33.65 -31.56
N ARG A 461 10.95 34.07 -32.70
CA ARG A 461 9.51 33.96 -33.01
C ARG A 461 8.98 32.51 -33.05
N ARG A 462 9.85 31.52 -33.28
CA ARG A 462 9.47 30.09 -33.31
C ARG A 462 9.60 29.40 -31.95
N ILE A 463 10.35 29.96 -31.01
CA ILE A 463 10.58 29.35 -29.69
C ILE A 463 9.36 29.48 -28.79
N LEU A 464 8.74 30.67 -28.78
CA LEU A 464 7.55 30.94 -27.96
C LEU A 464 6.40 29.94 -28.19
N PRO A 465 5.97 29.62 -29.43
CA PRO A 465 4.95 28.60 -29.66
C PRO A 465 5.42 27.19 -29.27
N CYS A 466 6.73 26.87 -29.36
CA CYS A 466 7.27 25.60 -28.88
C CYS A 466 7.14 25.46 -27.36
N VAL A 467 7.49 26.51 -26.61
CA VAL A 467 7.37 26.52 -25.14
C VAL A 467 5.90 26.46 -24.72
N ALA A 468 5.03 27.24 -25.36
CA ALA A 468 3.59 27.21 -25.09
C ALA A 468 2.99 25.81 -25.33
N TYR A 469 3.34 25.19 -26.46
CA TYR A 469 2.88 23.84 -26.79
C TYR A 469 3.47 22.78 -25.85
N ALA A 470 4.73 22.94 -25.41
CA ALA A 470 5.34 22.08 -24.40
C ALA A 470 4.56 22.10 -23.07
N VAL A 471 4.18 23.29 -22.59
CA VAL A 471 3.36 23.45 -21.38
C VAL A 471 2.02 22.72 -21.53
N VAL A 472 1.36 22.88 -22.69
CA VAL A 472 0.12 22.17 -22.99
C VAL A 472 0.32 20.66 -22.97
N LEU A 473 1.35 20.13 -23.62
CA LEU A 473 1.63 18.69 -23.66
C LEU A 473 1.94 18.11 -22.26
N ILE A 474 2.60 18.87 -21.39
CA ILE A 474 2.85 18.46 -20.00
C ILE A 474 1.53 18.31 -19.24
N LEU A 475 0.63 19.28 -19.38
CA LEU A 475 -0.71 19.20 -18.79
C LEU A 475 -1.47 17.99 -19.33
N CYS A 476 -1.40 17.75 -20.65
CA CYS A 476 -2.00 16.57 -21.27
C CYS A 476 -1.45 15.26 -20.68
N GLN A 477 -0.12 15.15 -20.48
CA GLN A 477 0.47 13.96 -19.88
C GLN A 477 0.06 13.77 -18.42
N ILE A 478 -0.01 14.85 -17.62
CA ILE A 478 -0.50 14.78 -16.22
C ILE A 478 -1.95 14.29 -16.19
N ILE A 479 -2.80 14.76 -17.11
CA ILE A 479 -4.20 14.33 -17.23
C ILE A 479 -4.27 12.83 -17.58
N SER A 480 -3.54 12.38 -18.61
CA SER A 480 -3.49 10.96 -19.00
C SER A 480 -2.92 10.08 -17.87
N GLY A 481 -1.95 10.59 -17.12
CA GLY A 481 -1.29 9.91 -16.00
C GLY A 481 -1.92 10.13 -14.63
N ALA A 482 -3.10 10.75 -14.51
CA ALA A 482 -3.56 11.22 -13.19
C ALA A 482 -3.86 10.08 -12.18
N HIS A 483 -4.03 8.84 -12.64
CA HIS A 483 -4.16 7.64 -11.78
C HIS A 483 -2.89 7.38 -10.93
N VAL A 484 -1.73 7.91 -11.32
CA VAL A 484 -0.48 7.75 -10.57
C VAL A 484 -0.47 8.64 -9.31
N PHE A 485 -1.23 9.75 -9.30
CA PHE A 485 -1.17 10.77 -8.24
C PHE A 485 -2.04 10.45 -7.01
N ASN A 486 -3.13 9.68 -7.17
CA ASN A 486 -4.09 9.37 -6.09
C ASN A 486 -4.24 7.87 -5.76
N PRO A 487 -3.16 7.11 -5.57
CA PRO A 487 -3.27 5.66 -5.42
C PRO A 487 -3.76 5.24 -4.02
N LYS A 488 -4.81 4.42 -4.01
CA LYS A 488 -5.37 3.76 -2.82
C LYS A 488 -4.72 2.39 -2.60
N GLN A 489 -3.41 2.37 -2.38
CA GLN A 489 -2.67 1.13 -2.16
C GLN A 489 -2.39 0.86 -0.67
N ASP A 490 -2.35 -0.43 -0.31
CA ASP A 490 -1.84 -0.86 0.99
C ASP A 490 -0.34 -0.56 1.12
N GLN A 491 0.07 -0.04 2.28
CA GLN A 491 1.48 0.21 2.58
C GLN A 491 2.29 -1.11 2.48
N PHE A 492 3.45 -1.02 1.81
CA PHE A 492 4.37 -2.14 1.56
C PHE A 492 3.81 -3.25 0.66
N SER A 493 2.91 -2.92 -0.26
CA SER A 493 2.50 -3.87 -1.30
C SER A 493 3.70 -4.27 -2.18
N ASN A 494 3.73 -5.53 -2.63
CA ASN A 494 4.78 -5.99 -3.53
C ASN A 494 4.78 -5.17 -4.82
N ALA A 495 5.93 -4.60 -5.23
CA ALA A 495 6.03 -3.86 -6.50
C ALA A 495 5.59 -4.66 -7.72
N ASP A 496 5.70 -5.99 -7.67
CA ASP A 496 5.22 -6.86 -8.74
C ASP A 496 3.67 -6.83 -8.86
N ASN A 497 2.95 -6.46 -7.80
CA ASN A 497 1.52 -6.24 -7.83
C ASN A 497 1.14 -4.84 -8.34
N LEU A 498 2.07 -3.89 -8.39
CA LEU A 498 1.83 -2.48 -8.76
C LEU A 498 1.99 -2.20 -10.26
N PHE A 499 2.87 -2.95 -10.93
CA PHE A 499 3.19 -2.79 -12.35
C PHE A 499 2.78 -4.04 -13.14
N ILE A 500 2.40 -3.88 -14.41
CA ILE A 500 2.03 -5.02 -15.27
C ILE A 500 3.27 -5.68 -15.86
N THR A 501 4.06 -4.93 -16.63
CA THR A 501 5.29 -5.43 -17.24
C THR A 501 6.38 -5.55 -16.17
N PRO A 502 7.20 -6.62 -16.19
CA PRO A 502 8.24 -6.81 -15.18
C PRO A 502 9.39 -5.80 -15.24
N MET A 503 9.66 -5.17 -16.38
CA MET A 503 10.79 -4.27 -16.62
C MET A 503 10.36 -3.00 -17.37
N TYR A 504 11.23 -1.99 -17.34
CA TYR A 504 11.06 -0.74 -18.10
C TYR A 504 11.45 -0.92 -19.58
N ASP A 505 11.07 0.06 -20.39
CA ASP A 505 11.55 0.18 -21.76
C ASP A 505 12.59 1.30 -21.86
N SER A 506 13.74 1.05 -22.51
CA SER A 506 14.85 2.02 -22.51
C SER A 506 14.48 3.30 -23.24
N GLY A 507 13.86 3.16 -24.42
CA GLY A 507 13.62 4.29 -25.30
C GLY A 507 12.68 5.33 -24.72
N CYS A 508 11.78 4.94 -23.82
CA CYS A 508 10.83 5.83 -23.15
C CYS A 508 10.72 5.48 -21.66
N ILE A 509 11.80 5.69 -20.89
CA ILE A 509 11.82 5.36 -19.44
C ILE A 509 10.66 5.99 -18.67
N VAL A 510 10.37 7.28 -18.93
CA VAL A 510 9.33 8.05 -18.25
C VAL A 510 7.94 7.44 -18.50
N GLN A 511 7.58 7.29 -19.77
CA GLN A 511 6.27 6.78 -20.18
C GLN A 511 6.11 5.29 -19.81
N SER A 512 7.19 4.51 -19.91
CA SER A 512 7.18 3.10 -19.52
C SER A 512 7.00 2.90 -18.01
N LEU A 513 7.34 3.87 -17.17
CA LEU A 513 7.07 3.81 -15.73
C LEU A 513 5.69 4.37 -15.38
N LEU A 514 5.28 5.50 -15.98
CA LEU A 514 3.98 6.12 -15.72
C LEU A 514 2.80 5.25 -16.18
N PHE A 515 2.81 4.76 -17.43
CA PHE A 515 1.66 4.05 -18.02
C PHE A 515 1.67 2.54 -17.80
N ASN A 516 2.76 1.97 -17.29
CA ASN A 516 2.81 0.55 -16.86
C ASN A 516 2.25 0.34 -15.45
N ARG A 517 1.99 1.42 -14.73
CA ARG A 517 1.35 1.37 -13.42
C ARG A 517 -0.12 0.96 -13.58
N LYS A 518 -0.59 0.08 -12.70
CA LYS A 518 -1.99 -0.35 -12.70
C LYS A 518 -2.88 0.74 -12.11
N ASP A 519 -4.01 0.98 -12.77
CA ASP A 519 -5.11 1.76 -12.22
C ASP A 519 -5.97 0.86 -11.31
N ILE A 520 -5.72 0.91 -9.99
CA ILE A 520 -6.39 0.08 -8.96
C ILE A 520 -7.59 0.83 -8.35
N ASP A 521 -7.62 2.15 -8.48
CA ASP A 521 -8.47 3.05 -7.71
C ASP A 521 -9.96 2.89 -8.07
N SER A 522 -10.28 2.74 -9.36
CA SER A 522 -11.64 2.56 -9.86
C SER A 522 -12.29 1.25 -9.42
N LEU A 523 -11.54 0.14 -9.42
CA LEU A 523 -12.06 -1.17 -9.04
C LEU A 523 -12.31 -1.28 -7.53
N ALA A 524 -11.41 -0.73 -6.71
CA ALA A 524 -11.53 -0.78 -5.25
C ALA A 524 -12.65 0.12 -4.73
N GLU A 525 -12.78 1.34 -5.27
CA GLU A 525 -13.87 2.27 -4.92
C GLU A 525 -15.24 1.71 -5.30
N GLU A 526 -15.38 1.11 -6.49
CA GLU A 526 -16.67 0.57 -6.94
C GLU A 526 -17.05 -0.75 -6.25
N LEU A 527 -16.08 -1.62 -5.91
CA LEU A 527 -16.32 -2.80 -5.07
C LEU A 527 -16.75 -2.40 -3.64
N HIS A 528 -16.28 -1.24 -3.17
CA HIS A 528 -16.71 -0.66 -1.90
C HIS A 528 -18.14 -0.09 -1.99
N GLU A 529 -18.48 0.63 -3.06
CA GLU A 529 -19.83 1.20 -3.28
C GLU A 529 -20.91 0.12 -3.49
N MET A 530 -20.63 -0.95 -4.25
CA MET A 530 -21.60 -2.06 -4.47
C MET A 530 -21.88 -2.92 -3.21
N GLY A 531 -21.20 -2.66 -2.11
CA GLY A 531 -21.36 -3.37 -0.84
C GLY A 531 -21.93 -2.52 0.29
N GLN A 532 -22.22 -1.24 0.08
CA GLN A 532 -22.36 -0.28 1.18
C GLN A 532 -23.73 -0.25 1.87
N GLU A 533 -24.81 -0.75 1.27
CA GLU A 533 -26.13 -0.65 1.92
C GLU A 533 -26.43 -1.77 2.94
N ASP A 534 -25.76 -2.94 2.86
CA ASP A 534 -26.02 -4.08 3.78
C ASP A 534 -24.83 -4.52 4.66
N LYS A 535 -23.62 -3.94 4.50
CA LYS A 535 -22.36 -4.46 5.12
C LYS A 535 -21.72 -3.59 6.20
N THR A 536 -22.36 -2.54 6.70
CA THR A 536 -21.73 -1.54 7.60
C THR A 536 -21.23 -2.09 8.94
N ARG A 537 -21.56 -3.33 9.34
CA ARG A 537 -20.94 -4.01 10.50
C ARG A 537 -20.21 -5.33 10.19
N ALA A 538 -20.36 -5.90 9.00
CA ALA A 538 -19.86 -7.24 8.69
C ALA A 538 -18.39 -7.29 8.27
N ASN A 539 -17.75 -6.13 8.03
CA ASN A 539 -16.42 -6.05 7.43
C ASN A 539 -15.30 -5.60 8.39
N ILE A 540 -15.64 -5.22 9.62
CA ILE A 540 -14.67 -4.75 10.63
C ILE A 540 -13.97 -5.97 11.23
N PRO A 541 -12.62 -6.01 11.29
CA PRO A 541 -11.90 -7.11 11.92
C PRO A 541 -12.22 -7.15 13.42
N LYS A 542 -12.43 -8.36 13.95
CA LYS A 542 -12.75 -8.58 15.37
C LYS A 542 -11.57 -9.21 16.09
N ILE A 543 -11.20 -8.68 17.26
CA ILE A 543 -10.10 -9.21 18.07
C ILE A 543 -10.64 -9.71 19.42
N PHE A 544 -10.22 -10.90 19.83
CA PHE A 544 -10.40 -11.39 21.19
C PHE A 544 -9.11 -11.17 21.98
N PHE A 545 -9.14 -10.29 22.98
CA PHE A 545 -8.06 -10.14 23.96
C PHE A 545 -8.22 -11.22 25.01
N CYS A 546 -7.29 -12.18 25.05
CA CYS A 546 -7.33 -13.30 25.99
C CYS A 546 -6.16 -13.22 26.95
N ALA A 547 -6.42 -13.00 28.23
CA ALA A 547 -5.40 -13.00 29.28
C ALA A 547 -5.66 -14.06 30.33
N THR A 548 -4.60 -14.62 30.91
CA THR A 548 -4.68 -15.52 32.07
C THR A 548 -4.06 -14.85 33.27
N MET A 549 -4.75 -14.91 34.41
CA MET A 549 -4.34 -14.27 35.66
C MET A 549 -4.50 -15.25 36.83
N TRP A 550 -3.69 -15.08 37.88
CA TRP A 550 -3.77 -15.79 39.15
C TRP A 550 -3.35 -14.91 40.34
N HIS A 551 -2.05 -14.66 40.49
CA HIS A 551 -1.42 -13.97 41.63
C HIS A 551 -0.73 -12.66 41.19
N GLU A 552 -1.23 -12.01 40.14
CA GLU A 552 -0.70 -10.73 39.70
C GLU A 552 -0.91 -9.66 40.77
N THR A 553 0.06 -8.77 40.89
CA THR A 553 0.00 -7.62 41.78
C THR A 553 -1.03 -6.61 41.27
N PHE A 554 -1.54 -5.76 42.17
CA PHE A 554 -2.47 -4.69 41.81
C PHE A 554 -1.95 -3.84 40.63
N SER A 555 -0.65 -3.52 40.62
CA SER A 555 -0.01 -2.73 39.56
C SER A 555 0.03 -3.44 38.22
N GLU A 556 0.34 -4.74 38.19
CA GLU A 556 0.32 -5.55 36.95
C GLU A 556 -1.09 -5.60 36.36
N MET A 557 -2.09 -5.92 37.19
CA MET A 557 -3.49 -5.94 36.78
C MET A 557 -3.93 -4.57 36.24
N GLN A 558 -3.57 -3.49 36.92
CA GLN A 558 -3.89 -2.13 36.51
C GLN A 558 -3.26 -1.78 35.15
N GLN A 559 -2.01 -2.18 34.91
CA GLN A 559 -1.29 -1.92 33.66
C GLN A 559 -1.95 -2.60 32.45
N LEU A 560 -2.41 -3.84 32.60
CA LEU A 560 -3.19 -4.53 31.57
C LEU A 560 -4.48 -3.76 31.23
N PHE A 561 -5.25 -3.33 32.24
CA PHE A 561 -6.49 -2.58 32.01
C PHE A 561 -6.25 -1.18 31.44
N ILE A 562 -5.15 -0.51 31.81
CA ILE A 562 -4.75 0.76 31.17
C ILE A 562 -4.58 0.54 29.66
N SER A 563 -3.92 -0.54 29.23
CA SER A 563 -3.75 -0.88 27.82
C SER A 563 -5.07 -1.16 27.10
N ILE A 564 -5.96 -1.93 27.74
CA ILE A 564 -7.30 -2.23 27.22
C ILE A 564 -8.13 -0.94 27.07
N PHE A 565 -8.15 -0.06 28.07
CA PHE A 565 -8.91 1.19 28.00
C PHE A 565 -8.29 2.20 27.02
N ARG A 566 -6.97 2.19 26.82
CA ARG A 566 -6.33 2.96 25.73
C ARG A 566 -6.83 2.50 24.36
N ALA A 567 -6.99 1.18 24.15
CA ALA A 567 -7.56 0.63 22.92
C ALA A 567 -9.04 1.05 22.75
N ASP A 568 -9.85 0.95 23.80
CA ASP A 568 -11.26 1.39 23.79
C ASP A 568 -11.40 2.87 23.41
N ARG A 569 -10.57 3.73 23.99
CA ARG A 569 -10.55 5.17 23.69
C ARG A 569 -10.25 5.46 22.23
N GLU A 570 -9.33 4.71 21.61
CA GLU A 570 -9.01 4.90 20.18
C GLU A 570 -10.18 4.45 19.30
N VAL A 571 -10.85 3.33 19.64
CA VAL A 571 -12.06 2.90 18.92
C VAL A 571 -13.17 3.95 19.01
N ILE A 572 -13.40 4.53 20.18
CA ILE A 572 -14.36 5.65 20.34
C ILE A 572 -13.97 6.82 19.44
N LYS A 573 -12.70 7.23 19.46
CA LYS A 573 -12.19 8.35 18.67
C LYS A 573 -12.36 8.11 17.16
N SER A 574 -12.00 6.93 16.66
CA SER A 574 -12.24 6.55 15.26
C SER A 574 -13.73 6.57 14.94
N SER A 575 -14.59 5.99 15.80
CA SER A 575 -16.04 5.98 15.55
C SER A 575 -16.65 7.38 15.43
N ILE A 576 -16.16 8.36 16.19
CA ILE A 576 -16.62 9.75 16.15
C ILE A 576 -16.05 10.47 14.92
N MET A 577 -14.76 10.29 14.62
CA MET A 577 -14.06 10.97 13.52
C MET A 577 -14.61 10.58 12.14
N TYR A 578 -15.11 9.35 12.00
CA TYR A 578 -15.60 8.81 10.73
C TYR A 578 -17.11 8.67 10.65
N LYS A 579 -17.86 9.06 11.71
CA LYS A 579 -19.33 9.04 11.74
C LYS A 579 -19.97 9.84 10.59
N ASN A 580 -19.27 10.87 10.10
CA ASN A 580 -19.73 11.80 9.06
C ASN A 580 -18.94 11.68 7.74
N LYS A 581 -18.09 10.67 7.57
CA LYS A 581 -17.30 10.46 6.34
C LYS A 581 -17.74 9.18 5.63
N THR A 582 -17.88 9.24 4.31
CA THR A 582 -18.23 8.12 3.43
C THR A 582 -17.11 7.07 3.27
N ILE A 583 -15.91 7.37 3.77
CA ILE A 583 -14.74 6.50 3.70
C ILE A 583 -14.57 5.80 5.07
N PRO A 584 -14.65 4.46 5.15
CA PRO A 584 -14.35 3.71 6.36
C PRO A 584 -12.90 3.93 6.78
N ASP A 585 -12.66 4.05 8.09
CA ASP A 585 -11.29 4.14 8.61
C ASP A 585 -10.58 2.80 8.36
N PRO A 586 -9.45 2.77 7.63
CA PRO A 586 -8.68 1.54 7.44
C PRO A 586 -8.12 0.98 8.76
N THR A 587 -8.22 1.73 9.87
CA THR A 587 -7.76 1.34 11.20
C THR A 587 -8.88 0.93 12.16
N GLU A 588 -10.14 0.87 11.71
CA GLU A 588 -11.27 0.46 12.55
C GLU A 588 -11.22 -1.05 12.86
N TYR A 589 -11.31 -1.40 14.14
CA TYR A 589 -11.43 -2.78 14.61
C TYR A 589 -12.42 -2.86 15.76
N ASP A 590 -13.02 -4.04 15.92
CA ASP A 590 -13.86 -4.40 17.04
C ASP A 590 -13.09 -5.33 17.99
N PHE A 591 -13.38 -5.30 19.29
CA PHE A 591 -12.75 -6.21 20.23
C PHE A 591 -13.64 -6.62 21.40
N GLU A 592 -13.39 -7.82 21.92
CA GLU A 592 -13.94 -8.33 23.19
C GLU A 592 -12.79 -8.80 24.09
N VAL A 593 -12.90 -8.58 25.40
CA VAL A 593 -11.88 -8.97 26.37
C VAL A 593 -12.35 -10.16 27.19
N HIS A 594 -11.51 -11.18 27.28
CA HIS A 594 -11.73 -12.40 28.05
C HIS A 594 -10.53 -12.65 28.98
N ILE A 595 -10.76 -12.61 30.28
CA ILE A 595 -9.74 -12.82 31.30
C ILE A 595 -10.08 -14.09 32.07
N MET A 596 -9.14 -15.04 32.14
CA MET A 596 -9.31 -16.27 32.91
C MET A 596 -8.59 -16.11 34.24
N PHE A 597 -9.36 -15.91 35.30
CA PHE A 597 -8.87 -15.75 36.65
C PHE A 597 -8.82 -17.12 37.33
N ASP A 598 -7.62 -17.62 37.56
CA ASP A 598 -7.38 -18.92 38.18
C ASP A 598 -7.55 -18.84 39.70
N ASP A 599 -8.06 -19.92 40.30
CA ASP A 599 -8.25 -20.04 41.76
C ASP A 599 -8.99 -18.85 42.43
N ALA A 600 -10.11 -18.46 41.84
CA ALA A 600 -10.83 -17.24 42.19
C ALA A 600 -11.62 -17.31 43.52
N PHE A 601 -11.75 -18.49 44.13
CA PHE A 601 -12.64 -18.74 45.26
C PHE A 601 -11.90 -19.30 46.48
N THR A 602 -12.22 -18.78 47.65
CA THR A 602 -11.79 -19.28 48.95
C THR A 602 -12.99 -19.77 49.75
N THR A 603 -12.74 -20.70 50.67
CA THR A 603 -13.79 -21.20 51.57
C THR A 603 -13.76 -20.39 52.87
N ARG A 604 -14.85 -19.70 53.20
CA ARG A 604 -15.02 -18.95 54.45
C ARG A 604 -16.14 -19.58 55.27
N ARG A 605 -16.04 -19.51 56.59
CA ARG A 605 -17.14 -19.90 57.48
C ARG A 605 -18.26 -18.87 57.36
N ASN A 606 -19.49 -19.33 57.12
CA ASN A 606 -20.63 -18.45 56.93
C ASN A 606 -20.87 -17.63 58.19
N LYS A 607 -21.12 -16.32 58.01
CA LYS A 607 -21.36 -15.38 59.11
C LYS A 607 -22.66 -15.65 59.87
N THR A 608 -23.68 -16.23 59.22
CA THR A 608 -24.99 -16.49 59.82
C THR A 608 -25.13 -17.92 60.35
N ASP A 609 -24.38 -18.87 59.82
CA ASP A 609 -24.39 -20.27 60.26
C ASP A 609 -22.94 -20.79 60.39
N PRO A 610 -22.39 -20.88 61.63
CA PRO A 610 -21.02 -21.31 61.87
C PRO A 610 -20.70 -22.73 61.38
N ASN A 611 -21.72 -23.58 61.18
CA ASN A 611 -21.55 -24.95 60.71
C ASN A 611 -21.52 -25.05 59.18
N LYS A 612 -21.84 -23.97 58.47
CA LYS A 612 -21.89 -23.93 57.01
C LYS A 612 -20.67 -23.20 56.45
N TRP A 613 -19.95 -23.86 55.55
CA TRP A 613 -18.86 -23.24 54.80
C TRP A 613 -19.41 -22.66 53.49
N GLU A 614 -19.08 -21.40 53.22
CA GLU A 614 -19.45 -20.70 52.00
C GLU A 614 -18.22 -20.47 51.11
N ARG A 615 -18.41 -20.61 49.79
CA ARG A 615 -17.39 -20.26 48.80
C ARG A 615 -17.54 -18.78 48.46
N VAL A 616 -16.52 -18.00 48.73
CA VAL A 616 -16.47 -16.55 48.49
C VAL A 616 -15.30 -16.23 47.60
N VAL A 617 -15.37 -15.12 46.87
CA VAL A 617 -14.25 -14.67 46.04
C VAL A 617 -13.02 -14.37 46.91
N ASN A 618 -11.83 -14.64 46.37
CA ASN A 618 -10.57 -14.38 47.06
C ASN A 618 -10.24 -12.86 47.09
N SER A 619 -9.17 -12.47 47.79
CA SER A 619 -8.73 -11.06 47.85
C SER A 619 -8.25 -10.53 46.51
N TYR A 620 -7.56 -11.34 45.71
CA TYR A 620 -7.04 -10.93 44.39
C TYR A 620 -8.16 -10.54 43.41
N VAL A 621 -9.32 -11.20 43.48
CA VAL A 621 -10.50 -10.83 42.69
C VAL A 621 -11.06 -9.48 43.15
N LEU A 622 -10.96 -9.12 44.44
CA LEU A 622 -11.33 -7.79 44.91
C LEU A 622 -10.33 -6.74 44.42
N ASP A 623 -9.03 -7.04 44.49
CA ASP A 623 -7.98 -6.17 43.96
C ASP A 623 -8.13 -5.95 42.45
N LEU A 624 -8.52 -6.99 41.70
CA LEU A 624 -8.85 -6.90 40.27
C LEU A 624 -10.00 -5.92 40.02
N ILE A 625 -11.08 -6.02 40.80
CA ILE A 625 -12.25 -5.15 40.65
C ILE A 625 -11.85 -3.69 40.88
N ASP A 626 -10.98 -3.42 41.86
CA ASP A 626 -10.52 -2.06 42.14
C ASP A 626 -9.46 -1.58 41.13
N ALA A 627 -8.61 -2.46 40.62
CA ALA A 627 -7.66 -2.16 39.55
C ALA A 627 -8.37 -1.72 38.26
N ILE A 628 -9.47 -2.39 37.89
CA ILE A 628 -10.31 -2.01 36.74
C ILE A 628 -10.86 -0.59 36.92
N LYS A 629 -11.37 -0.25 38.11
CA LYS A 629 -11.94 1.08 38.40
C LYS A 629 -10.87 2.17 38.31
N GLU A 630 -9.71 1.96 38.92
CA GLU A 630 -8.63 2.94 38.90
C GLU A 630 -8.01 3.09 37.50
N ALA A 631 -7.82 2.00 36.75
CA ALA A 631 -7.36 2.07 35.36
C ALA A 631 -8.30 2.88 34.46
N ALA A 632 -9.62 2.71 34.60
CA ALA A 632 -10.59 3.51 33.85
C ALA A 632 -10.51 5.00 34.22
N LYS A 633 -10.39 5.31 35.51
CA LYS A 633 -10.23 6.70 35.99
C LYS A 633 -8.98 7.37 35.42
N ILE A 634 -7.86 6.64 35.32
CA ILE A 634 -6.61 7.12 34.73
C ILE A 634 -6.79 7.44 33.23
N VAL A 635 -7.38 6.53 32.45
CA VAL A 635 -7.42 6.66 30.98
C VAL A 635 -8.49 7.64 30.50
N TYR A 636 -9.69 7.62 31.10
CA TYR A 636 -10.80 8.48 30.68
C TYR A 636 -10.85 9.82 31.43
N ARG A 637 -10.06 10.01 32.49
CA ARG A 637 -9.98 11.24 33.30
C ARG A 637 -11.33 11.73 33.83
N ARG A 638 -12.25 10.80 34.16
CA ARG A 638 -13.54 11.10 34.79
C ARG A 638 -13.76 10.17 35.99
N LYS A 639 -14.31 10.73 37.06
CA LYS A 639 -14.78 9.93 38.21
C LYS A 639 -16.14 9.31 37.82
N GLU A 640 -16.30 8.02 38.09
CA GLU A 640 -17.56 7.25 37.95
C GLU A 640 -18.06 7.01 36.51
N LEU A 641 -17.26 6.30 35.70
CA LEU A 641 -17.66 5.95 34.32
C LEU A 641 -18.12 4.49 34.14
N LEU A 642 -17.68 3.57 35.01
CA LEU A 642 -18.00 2.14 34.89
C LEU A 642 -19.16 1.76 35.82
N SER A 643 -20.18 1.11 35.26
CA SER A 643 -21.23 0.46 36.02
C SER A 643 -20.69 -0.76 36.78
N PRO A 644 -21.33 -1.17 37.89
CA PRO A 644 -20.96 -2.40 38.58
C PRO A 644 -21.11 -3.62 37.64
N PRO A 645 -20.26 -4.66 37.81
CA PRO A 645 -20.30 -5.83 36.94
C PRO A 645 -21.60 -6.61 37.08
N SER A 646 -22.11 -7.12 35.96
CA SER A 646 -23.11 -8.18 35.97
C SER A 646 -22.45 -9.49 36.41
N ARG A 647 -23.12 -10.23 37.29
CA ARG A 647 -22.60 -11.45 37.92
C ARG A 647 -23.40 -12.64 37.39
N VAL A 648 -22.72 -13.61 36.80
CA VAL A 648 -23.34 -14.81 36.23
C VAL A 648 -22.70 -16.06 36.83
N ILE A 649 -23.52 -16.99 37.31
CA ILE A 649 -23.05 -18.29 37.80
C ILE A 649 -22.80 -19.20 36.59
N THR A 650 -21.65 -19.87 36.55
CA THR A 650 -21.28 -20.74 35.43
C THR A 650 -20.87 -22.14 35.90
N PRO A 651 -20.88 -23.16 35.03
CA PRO A 651 -20.50 -24.53 35.40
C PRO A 651 -19.09 -24.66 35.99
N TYR A 652 -18.17 -23.76 35.61
CA TYR A 652 -16.78 -23.76 36.08
C TYR A 652 -16.52 -22.79 37.24
N GLY A 653 -17.53 -22.07 37.73
CA GLY A 653 -17.39 -21.07 38.78
C GLY A 653 -18.35 -19.89 38.58
N GLY A 654 -17.82 -18.75 38.15
CA GLY A 654 -18.60 -17.53 37.91
C GLY A 654 -18.03 -16.65 36.81
N GLN A 655 -18.78 -15.63 36.44
CA GLN A 655 -18.37 -14.60 35.49
C GLN A 655 -18.73 -13.22 36.03
N LEU A 656 -17.82 -12.27 35.82
CA LEU A 656 -18.04 -10.84 36.01
C LEU A 656 -17.96 -10.16 34.64
N ILE A 657 -19.00 -9.41 34.30
CA ILE A 657 -19.13 -8.78 32.98
C ILE A 657 -19.26 -7.28 33.16
N TRP A 658 -18.35 -6.53 32.52
CA TRP A 658 -18.43 -5.09 32.40
C TRP A 658 -18.63 -4.69 30.93
N ALA A 659 -19.21 -3.50 30.73
CA ALA A 659 -19.19 -2.81 29.45
C ALA A 659 -18.25 -1.59 29.57
N THR A 660 -17.31 -1.46 28.63
CA THR A 660 -16.50 -0.24 28.52
C THR A 660 -17.36 0.94 28.05
N PRO A 661 -16.88 2.19 28.19
CA PRO A 661 -17.52 3.35 27.57
C PRO A 661 -17.71 3.22 26.06
N GLY A 662 -16.80 2.53 25.36
CA GLY A 662 -16.94 2.16 23.94
C GLY A 662 -17.89 0.99 23.68
N HIS A 663 -18.66 0.57 24.68
CA HIS A 663 -19.62 -0.55 24.64
C HIS A 663 -18.97 -1.89 24.29
N LYS A 664 -17.69 -2.07 24.63
CA LYS A 664 -16.95 -3.33 24.45
C LYS A 664 -17.09 -4.20 25.70
N PRO A 665 -17.36 -5.50 25.57
CA PRO A 665 -17.52 -6.37 26.72
C PRO A 665 -16.16 -6.75 27.30
N ILE A 666 -16.04 -6.65 28.62
CA ILE A 666 -14.96 -7.24 29.41
C ILE A 666 -15.57 -8.38 30.23
N VAL A 667 -15.17 -9.60 29.94
CA VAL A 667 -15.65 -10.82 30.60
C VAL A 667 -14.51 -11.43 31.40
N VAL A 668 -14.62 -11.37 32.73
CA VAL A 668 -13.70 -12.06 33.64
C VAL A 668 -14.34 -13.39 34.06
N HIS A 669 -13.68 -14.48 33.72
CA HIS A 669 -14.06 -15.84 34.04
C HIS A 669 -13.39 -16.26 35.35
N LEU A 670 -14.19 -16.39 36.42
CA LEU A 670 -13.73 -16.81 37.73
C LEU A 670 -13.75 -18.33 37.82
N LYS A 671 -12.56 -18.95 37.87
CA LYS A 671 -12.42 -20.41 37.92
C LYS A 671 -12.49 -20.90 39.37
N ASP A 672 -13.33 -21.90 39.58
CA ASP A 672 -13.41 -22.66 40.81
C ASP A 672 -12.54 -23.92 40.71
N ILE A 673 -11.49 -24.00 41.52
CA ILE A 673 -10.56 -25.14 41.56
C ILE A 673 -11.25 -26.48 41.84
N THR A 674 -12.43 -26.49 42.48
CA THR A 674 -13.18 -27.73 42.74
C THR A 674 -13.97 -28.20 41.51
N LYS A 675 -14.15 -27.35 40.50
CA LYS A 675 -14.98 -27.62 39.32
C LYS A 675 -14.16 -27.78 38.04
N ILE A 676 -13.06 -27.04 37.92
CA ILE A 676 -12.23 -27.03 36.71
C ILE A 676 -10.74 -27.09 37.06
N ARG A 677 -9.95 -27.67 36.15
CA ARG A 677 -8.49 -27.76 36.30
C ARG A 677 -7.86 -26.36 36.40
N ASN A 678 -6.99 -26.19 37.38
CA ASN A 678 -6.20 -24.98 37.60
C ASN A 678 -4.86 -25.05 36.84
N LYS A 679 -4.10 -23.95 36.88
CA LYS A 679 -2.85 -23.61 36.18
C LYS A 679 -3.05 -22.91 34.83
N LYS A 680 -2.07 -22.07 34.48
CA LYS A 680 -2.00 -21.24 33.26
C LYS A 680 -2.34 -22.01 31.97
N ARG A 681 -1.77 -23.21 31.77
CA ARG A 681 -2.04 -24.04 30.58
C ARG A 681 -3.50 -24.48 30.47
N TRP A 682 -4.15 -24.82 31.60
CA TRP A 682 -5.57 -25.19 31.59
C TRP A 682 -6.48 -23.99 31.36
N SER A 683 -6.10 -22.81 31.85
CA SER A 683 -6.77 -21.55 31.52
C SER A 683 -6.66 -21.22 30.03
N GLN A 684 -5.51 -21.49 29.39
CA GLN A 684 -5.33 -21.32 27.94
C GLN A 684 -6.23 -22.23 27.11
N VAL A 685 -6.30 -23.52 27.46
CA VAL A 685 -7.20 -24.49 26.83
C VAL A 685 -8.67 -24.09 27.00
N MET A 686 -9.03 -23.59 28.19
CA MET A 686 -10.39 -23.16 28.49
C MET A 686 -10.85 -22.02 27.59
N TYR A 687 -10.03 -20.98 27.37
CA TYR A 687 -10.47 -19.86 26.53
C TYR A 687 -10.54 -20.22 25.07
N LEU A 688 -9.64 -21.06 24.56
CA LEU A 688 -9.72 -21.54 23.18
C LEU A 688 -11.02 -22.32 22.96
N ASN A 689 -11.37 -23.22 23.88
CA ASN A 689 -12.64 -23.95 23.81
C ASN A 689 -13.85 -23.04 23.95
N TYR A 690 -13.81 -22.08 24.88
CA TYR A 690 -14.90 -21.11 25.07
C TYR A 690 -15.11 -20.25 23.81
N LEU A 691 -14.04 -19.77 23.20
CA LEU A 691 -14.14 -18.95 21.99
C LEU A 691 -14.64 -19.77 20.80
N LEU A 692 -14.03 -20.92 20.53
CA LEU A 692 -14.33 -21.73 19.35
C LEU A 692 -15.72 -22.37 19.42
N GLN A 693 -16.09 -22.97 20.56
CA GLN A 693 -17.33 -23.75 20.68
C GLN A 693 -18.54 -22.89 21.05
N TYR A 694 -18.37 -21.93 21.97
CA TYR A 694 -19.48 -21.16 22.53
C TYR A 694 -19.66 -19.79 21.84
N LYS A 695 -18.58 -19.02 21.65
CA LYS A 695 -18.69 -17.65 21.08
C LYS A 695 -18.75 -17.60 19.57
N MET A 696 -17.98 -18.45 18.87
CA MET A 696 -17.96 -18.49 17.41
C MET A 696 -19.10 -19.33 16.82
N GLU A 697 -19.95 -19.92 17.68
CA GLU A 697 -21.08 -20.78 17.29
C GLU A 697 -20.70 -21.84 16.25
N LEU A 698 -19.49 -22.42 16.35
CA LEU A 698 -19.16 -23.65 15.65
C LEU A 698 -19.99 -24.77 16.30
N LYS A 699 -21.30 -24.77 16.03
CA LYS A 699 -22.22 -25.81 16.49
C LYS A 699 -21.77 -27.10 15.86
N MET A 700 -21.00 -27.89 16.61
CA MET A 700 -20.80 -29.29 16.30
C MET A 700 -22.19 -29.92 16.42
N LYS A 701 -22.81 -30.29 15.28
CA LYS A 701 -23.90 -31.26 15.35
C LYS A 701 -23.26 -32.55 15.89
N PRO A 702 -23.69 -33.07 17.06
CA PRO A 702 -23.23 -34.39 17.46
C PRO A 702 -23.71 -35.38 16.39
N GLU A 703 -22.75 -35.99 15.70
CA GLU A 703 -23.04 -37.17 14.90
C GLU A 703 -23.27 -38.32 15.89
N LYS A 704 -24.42 -38.99 15.80
CA LYS A 704 -24.96 -39.86 16.86
C LYS A 704 -24.11 -41.09 17.20
N ASP A 705 -23.00 -41.38 16.49
CA ASP A 705 -22.33 -42.69 16.58
C ASP A 705 -20.80 -42.67 16.57
N LYS A 706 -20.11 -41.59 16.99
CA LYS A 706 -18.64 -41.62 17.13
C LYS A 706 -18.14 -40.91 18.38
N ASP A 707 -17.59 -41.67 19.32
CA ASP A 707 -16.93 -41.21 20.56
C ASP A 707 -15.58 -40.50 20.31
N ILE A 708 -15.21 -40.23 19.06
CA ILE A 708 -13.94 -39.57 18.69
C ILE A 708 -14.23 -38.41 17.75
N ILE A 709 -13.98 -37.19 18.24
CA ILE A 709 -14.05 -35.94 17.48
C ILE A 709 -12.81 -35.88 16.57
N ASP A 710 -12.96 -36.22 15.30
CA ASP A 710 -11.91 -36.11 14.30
C ASP A 710 -11.80 -34.65 13.81
N PHE A 711 -10.64 -34.02 14.06
CA PHE A 711 -10.32 -32.62 13.73
C PHE A 711 -9.73 -32.45 12.32
N SER A 712 -9.84 -33.45 11.44
CA SER A 712 -9.28 -33.38 10.09
C SER A 712 -10.12 -32.51 9.12
N LEU A 713 -9.52 -32.14 7.98
CA LEU A 713 -9.95 -31.14 6.99
C LEU A 713 -11.40 -31.20 6.41
N PRO A 714 -12.24 -32.26 6.53
CA PRO A 714 -13.61 -32.23 6.00
C PRO A 714 -14.58 -31.25 6.69
N PHE A 715 -14.14 -30.53 7.73
CA PHE A 715 -14.94 -29.60 8.55
C PHE A 715 -15.36 -28.30 7.83
N LEU A 716 -14.48 -27.72 7.01
CA LEU A 716 -14.73 -26.41 6.35
C LEU A 716 -15.83 -26.44 5.29
N LYS A 717 -16.21 -27.62 4.77
CA LYS A 717 -17.26 -27.77 3.75
C LYS A 717 -18.69 -27.62 4.29
N ARG A 718 -18.88 -27.62 5.61
CA ARG A 718 -20.21 -27.57 6.28
C ARG A 718 -20.53 -26.23 6.94
N VAL A 719 -19.68 -25.22 6.79
CA VAL A 719 -19.85 -23.89 7.37
C VAL A 719 -20.36 -22.92 6.30
N ASP A 720 -21.45 -22.21 6.58
CA ASP A 720 -22.00 -21.18 5.68
C ASP A 720 -20.91 -20.18 5.26
N GLU A 721 -20.90 -19.80 3.98
CA GLU A 721 -19.92 -18.87 3.39
C GLU A 721 -19.88 -17.52 4.14
N LYS A 722 -21.02 -17.10 4.69
CA LYS A 722 -21.16 -15.91 5.55
C LYS A 722 -20.42 -16.05 6.88
N CYS A 723 -20.45 -17.23 7.51
CA CYS A 723 -19.73 -17.50 8.74
C CYS A 723 -18.21 -17.62 8.48
N LEU A 724 -17.82 -18.25 7.37
CA LEU A 724 -16.42 -18.32 6.93
C LEU A 724 -15.78 -16.94 6.70
N SER A 725 -16.52 -16.02 6.05
CA SER A 725 -16.02 -14.66 5.83
C SER A 725 -15.83 -13.86 7.13
N LYS A 726 -16.64 -14.13 8.16
CA LYS A 726 -16.51 -13.54 9.51
C LYS A 726 -15.33 -14.14 10.27
N LEU A 727 -15.17 -15.46 10.21
CA LEU A 727 -14.05 -16.17 10.85
C LEU A 727 -12.69 -15.75 10.28
N GLN A 728 -12.60 -15.53 8.96
CA GLN A 728 -11.37 -15.06 8.30
C GLN A 728 -10.91 -13.66 8.77
N LYS A 729 -11.78 -12.90 9.45
CA LYS A 729 -11.50 -11.55 9.98
C LYS A 729 -11.52 -11.50 11.50
N THR A 730 -11.52 -12.66 12.15
CA THR A 730 -11.54 -12.76 13.60
C THR A 730 -10.18 -13.27 14.08
N PHE A 731 -9.55 -12.52 14.99
CA PHE A 731 -8.21 -12.79 15.48
C PHE A 731 -8.18 -12.97 17.00
N ILE A 732 -7.25 -13.78 17.50
CA ILE A 732 -7.01 -13.96 18.93
C ILE A 732 -5.66 -13.32 19.29
N LEU A 733 -5.69 -12.37 20.23
CA LEU A 733 -4.49 -11.80 20.82
C LEU A 733 -4.34 -12.35 22.23
N THR A 734 -3.34 -13.20 22.42
CA THR A 734 -3.04 -13.80 23.73
C THR A 734 -2.12 -12.89 24.51
N LEU A 735 -2.51 -12.55 25.73
CA LEU A 735 -1.87 -11.59 26.62
C LEU A 735 -1.52 -12.25 27.97
N ASP A 736 -0.51 -11.72 28.63
CA ASP A 736 -0.19 -11.99 30.04
C ASP A 736 -0.73 -10.85 30.92
N GLY A 737 -0.79 -11.08 32.22
CA GLY A 737 -1.42 -10.19 33.20
C GLY A 737 -0.71 -8.85 33.43
N ASP A 738 0.48 -8.65 32.88
CA ASP A 738 1.42 -7.54 33.10
C ASP A 738 1.76 -6.75 31.81
N ILE A 739 1.00 -6.94 30.73
CA ILE A 739 1.34 -6.36 29.42
C ILE A 739 0.92 -4.88 29.31
N ASP A 740 1.85 -4.04 28.84
CA ASP A 740 1.63 -2.67 28.40
C ASP A 740 1.73 -2.55 26.86
N PHE A 741 0.61 -2.22 26.22
CA PHE A 741 0.55 -2.01 24.76
C PHE A 741 -0.25 -0.76 24.38
N HIS A 742 0.07 -0.23 23.20
CA HIS A 742 -0.60 0.94 22.62
C HIS A 742 -1.50 0.55 21.42
N PRO A 743 -2.56 1.33 21.13
CA PRO A 743 -3.47 1.08 20.00
C PRO A 743 -2.76 0.99 18.63
N SER A 744 -1.70 1.77 18.44
CA SER A 744 -0.88 1.74 17.21
C SER A 744 -0.20 0.38 16.98
N ALA A 745 0.18 -0.32 18.06
CA ALA A 745 0.75 -1.66 17.97
C ALA A 745 -0.30 -2.68 17.51
N ILE A 746 -1.55 -2.55 17.98
CA ILE A 746 -2.67 -3.40 17.54
C ILE A 746 -2.96 -3.19 16.05
N GLN A 747 -2.97 -1.94 15.58
CA GLN A 747 -3.19 -1.63 14.16
C GLN A 747 -2.10 -2.23 13.27
N LEU A 748 -0.83 -2.10 13.67
CA LEU A 748 0.29 -2.68 12.93
C LEU A 748 0.23 -4.22 12.91
N LEU A 749 -0.19 -4.82 14.02
CA LEU A 749 -0.39 -6.26 14.14
C LEU A 749 -1.52 -6.76 13.24
N LEU A 750 -2.68 -6.09 13.25
CA LEU A 750 -3.80 -6.39 12.35
C LEU A 750 -3.39 -6.32 10.89
N ASN A 751 -2.60 -5.31 10.49
CA ASN A 751 -2.08 -5.17 9.14
C ASN A 751 -1.13 -6.31 8.72
N ARG A 752 -0.51 -7.00 9.69
CA ARG A 752 0.30 -8.19 9.41
C ARG A 752 -0.56 -9.44 9.35
N LEU A 753 -1.49 -9.60 10.29
CA LEU A 753 -2.40 -10.74 10.36
C LEU A 753 -3.33 -10.81 9.14
N SER A 754 -3.79 -9.66 8.64
CA SER A 754 -4.64 -9.60 7.44
C SER A 754 -3.92 -10.02 6.15
N LYS A 755 -2.58 -9.96 6.12
CA LYS A 755 -1.77 -10.36 4.96
C LYS A 755 -1.57 -11.87 4.86
N ASP A 756 -1.53 -12.57 5.99
CA ASP A 756 -1.35 -14.02 6.04
C ASP A 756 -2.63 -14.74 6.43
N LYS A 757 -3.27 -15.39 5.46
CA LYS A 757 -4.52 -16.13 5.66
C LYS A 757 -4.37 -17.36 6.56
N MET A 758 -3.14 -17.82 6.83
CA MET A 758 -2.90 -18.98 7.69
C MET A 758 -2.75 -18.61 9.17
N THR A 759 -2.62 -17.32 9.50
CA THR A 759 -2.38 -16.88 10.89
C THR A 759 -3.66 -16.28 11.50
N ALA A 760 -4.20 -16.94 12.52
CA ALA A 760 -5.43 -16.52 13.22
C ALA A 760 -5.21 -16.06 14.67
N ALA A 761 -4.04 -16.36 15.26
CA ALA A 761 -3.71 -16.03 16.63
C ALA A 761 -2.26 -15.54 16.74
N THR A 762 -2.01 -14.65 17.68
CA THR A 762 -0.66 -14.15 17.97
C THR A 762 -0.46 -13.90 19.45
N CYS A 763 0.77 -14.11 19.90
CA CYS A 763 1.18 -13.88 21.27
C CYS A 763 2.12 -12.68 21.31
N ALA A 764 1.87 -11.73 22.21
CA ALA A 764 2.75 -10.60 22.40
C ALA A 764 4.10 -11.09 22.96
N ARG A 765 5.19 -10.80 22.25
CA ARG A 765 6.54 -11.09 22.74
C ARG A 765 6.87 -10.10 23.85
N ILE A 766 7.00 -10.58 25.08
CA ILE A 766 7.31 -9.78 26.26
C ILE A 766 8.76 -9.28 26.15
N ILE A 767 8.95 -7.96 26.23
CA ILE A 767 10.26 -7.36 26.50
C ILE A 767 10.24 -7.06 28.00
N PRO A 768 11.01 -7.78 28.84
CA PRO A 768 10.98 -7.58 30.28
C PRO A 768 11.43 -6.16 30.60
N LYS A 769 10.59 -5.37 31.28
CA LYS A 769 10.95 -4.01 31.73
C LYS A 769 11.75 -3.98 33.05
N GLY A 770 12.01 -5.14 33.64
CA GLY A 770 12.58 -5.24 35.00
C GLY A 770 11.50 -4.95 36.05
N SER A 771 11.46 -5.78 37.10
CA SER A 771 10.59 -5.63 38.26
C SER A 771 11.21 -4.74 39.32
#